data_AF-Q97E37-F1
#
_entry.id   AF-Q97E37-F1
#
_cell.length_a   1.000
_cell.length_b   1.000
_cell.length_c   1.000
_cell.angle_alpha   90.00
_cell.angle_beta   90.00
_cell.angle_gamma   90.00
#
_symmetry.space_group_name_H-M   'P 1'
#
loop_
_entity.id
_entity.type
_entity.pdbx_description
1 polymer ?
#
loop_
_entity_poly.entity_id
_entity_poly.type
_entity_poly.pdbx_seq_one_letter_code
_entity_poly.pdbx_strand_id
1 'polypeptide(L)'
;MRRLKTKFLFTTLACFVSFSIFSSTNTYKADTTDTNTVGVTYDAHVENIGWQAPWAKDGEEAGTDGKGLRVEALKLNLTNAPADAKITYQAHVQNIGWQDWVQNGAEAGTDGKGLRVEAIKIKLLNMPDYSVEYQAHVQNIGWQDWVQNGEEAGTDSKGLRIEALRIKLVKKVHPDSITFNSSQMGLKVGETSTLSPSFSPSSTTDKNLIWNSSDASKVSVDTKGDITALSEGTSTITATSTDNGKSASCVVTVTKADPKLQYEAHVENIGWQLPVNDGEEAGTDGQGLRVEALKIRLLNAPNGAKIAYQAHVQNIGWQDWVYDGSEAGTDGKGLRVEAIRIKLVNMPGYSIEYQSHVQNVGWQNWVSDGDEAGTDGRGLRIEALKIKLVKAVPIDSIALDNPPATLNVGDTASLNAVIKPDNATNKGLTWTSSDNKIISVDNSGKITGINKGIATITAASNDGSKKASCTITVNDNPNNIVTFKDSNLEAEVRKCINKPTGTLYKNDVTGITTLNAETKNINYLDGIENLVNLKSLYLPNNNISDISYLKALDNLRTLQLDKNPITDISSLSNLSNLSELDLNDIKTSNFSALKGLTTLQHLSLLDNNINDISFVSNLLKLQYLYLNNNKITDISYLSNLANLDNLSLSNNTLSSLSPLSKLNNLTSLYLINNKLTDVSALNSLSNLQYLSLNDNSINDISPLSNLNNLRFLNLSGNSSLNNIASIKTLSKLTLVNLDYTKVTDLSPLKSISTLTTISLNYTNITTLTPLESLSSLTDLYIVNDSSLNQSSVSEFKAALPHCSVTTY
;
A
#
# COMPACT_ATOMS: atom_id res chain seq x y z
N MET A 1 13.05 -34.53 -44.60
CA MET A 1 11.80 -34.16 -43.88
C MET A 1 12.06 -32.93 -43.02
N ARG A 2 11.26 -31.89 -43.25
CA ARG A 2 11.11 -30.58 -42.57
C ARG A 2 12.22 -30.09 -41.62
N ARG A 3 12.94 -29.05 -42.05
CA ARG A 3 13.59 -28.04 -41.22
C ARG A 3 12.84 -26.72 -41.38
N LEU A 4 12.46 -26.07 -40.29
CA LEU A 4 12.24 -24.62 -40.22
C LEU A 4 12.95 -24.10 -38.96
N LYS A 5 13.90 -23.20 -39.16
CA LYS A 5 14.43 -22.29 -38.14
C LYS A 5 14.57 -20.92 -38.80
N THR A 6 13.83 -19.97 -38.25
CA THR A 6 13.83 -18.56 -38.64
C THR A 6 14.88 -17.81 -37.81
N LYS A 7 15.77 -17.05 -38.46
CA LYS A 7 16.57 -16.00 -37.83
C LYS A 7 16.75 -14.84 -38.81
N PHE A 8 16.49 -13.65 -38.27
CA PHE A 8 16.68 -12.31 -38.82
C PHE A 8 18.04 -12.08 -39.48
N LEU A 9 18.08 -11.31 -40.56
CA LEU A 9 19.09 -10.27 -40.75
C LEU A 9 18.62 -9.17 -41.71
N PHE A 10 18.97 -7.93 -41.33
CA PHE A 10 18.68 -6.65 -41.95
C PHE A 10 19.03 -6.55 -43.44
N THR A 11 18.13 -5.94 -44.23
CA THR A 11 18.44 -5.39 -45.56
C THR A 11 18.24 -3.88 -45.51
N THR A 12 19.34 -3.14 -45.41
CA THR A 12 19.40 -1.70 -45.69
C THR A 12 19.47 -1.50 -47.21
N LEU A 13 18.43 -0.85 -47.75
CA LEU A 13 18.31 -0.48 -49.14
C LEU A 13 19.12 0.81 -49.39
N ALA A 14 20.33 0.67 -49.92
CA ALA A 14 21.11 1.80 -50.41
C ALA A 14 20.64 2.16 -51.83
N CYS A 15 19.78 3.18 -51.93
CA CYS A 15 19.49 3.83 -53.20
C CYS A 15 20.72 4.64 -53.64
N PHE A 16 21.48 4.10 -54.58
CA PHE A 16 22.41 4.86 -55.40
C PHE A 16 21.61 5.82 -56.29
N VAL A 17 21.63 7.11 -55.98
CA VAL A 17 21.35 8.15 -56.98
C VAL A 17 22.71 8.62 -57.50
N SER A 18 23.05 8.13 -58.68
CA SER A 18 24.19 8.61 -59.46
C SER A 18 23.95 10.07 -59.86
N PHE A 19 24.71 11.00 -59.30
CA PHE A 19 24.89 12.32 -59.88
C PHE A 19 26.20 12.34 -60.66
N SER A 20 26.07 12.38 -61.98
CA SER A 20 27.16 12.55 -62.92
C SER A 20 27.74 13.96 -62.76
N ILE A 21 28.90 14.08 -62.11
CA ILE A 21 29.68 15.31 -62.13
C ILE A 21 30.60 15.22 -63.36
N PHE A 22 30.25 15.91 -64.44
CA PHE A 22 31.23 16.36 -65.41
C PHE A 22 32.04 17.49 -64.72
N SER A 23 33.22 17.18 -64.20
CA SER A 23 34.22 18.22 -63.95
C SER A 23 35.15 18.27 -65.16
N SER A 24 34.90 19.22 -66.06
CA SER A 24 35.95 19.68 -66.96
C SER A 24 36.99 20.42 -66.11
N THR A 25 38.07 19.75 -65.72
CA THR A 25 39.22 20.41 -65.10
C THR A 25 40.00 21.15 -66.19
N ASN A 26 39.66 22.41 -66.44
CA ASN A 26 40.63 23.35 -67.00
C ASN A 26 41.35 24.00 -65.82
N THR A 27 42.42 23.36 -65.37
CA THR A 27 43.40 23.97 -64.47
C THR A 27 44.21 24.99 -65.25
N TYR A 28 43.85 26.26 -65.16
CA TYR A 28 44.80 27.36 -65.40
C TYR A 28 45.56 27.60 -64.10
N LYS A 29 46.74 26.99 -63.98
CA LYS A 29 47.73 27.42 -62.99
C LYS A 29 48.39 28.70 -63.52
N ALA A 30 48.17 29.82 -62.84
CA ALA A 30 49.02 31.00 -62.99
C ALA A 30 50.43 30.63 -62.48
N ASP A 31 51.41 30.82 -63.34
CA ASP A 31 52.83 30.64 -63.09
C ASP A 31 53.30 31.63 -62.00
N THR A 32 53.87 31.12 -60.92
CA THR A 32 54.21 31.88 -59.70
C THR A 32 55.65 32.38 -59.72
N THR A 33 56.01 33.17 -60.73
CA THR A 33 57.23 33.98 -60.71
C THR A 33 57.00 35.34 -61.36
N ASP A 34 56.20 36.21 -60.74
CA ASP A 34 56.36 37.66 -60.95
C ASP A 34 55.76 38.48 -59.80
N THR A 35 56.50 39.44 -59.29
CA THR A 35 56.11 40.38 -58.21
C THR A 35 55.18 41.50 -58.71
N ASN A 36 54.29 41.17 -59.65
CA ASN A 36 53.37 42.09 -60.28
C ASN A 36 51.94 41.68 -59.93
N THR A 37 51.37 42.29 -58.88
CA THR A 37 50.00 42.04 -58.41
C THR A 37 48.99 42.29 -59.55
N VAL A 38 47.99 41.41 -59.69
CA VAL A 38 46.83 41.62 -60.57
C VAL A 38 46.12 42.90 -60.12
N GLY A 39 45.90 43.85 -61.03
CA GLY A 39 45.31 45.15 -60.72
C GLY A 39 44.46 45.70 -61.86
N VAL A 40 44.02 46.94 -61.70
CA VAL A 40 43.27 47.74 -62.66
C VAL A 40 43.97 49.08 -62.85
N THR A 41 44.11 49.49 -64.10
CA THR A 41 44.47 50.86 -64.47
C THR A 41 43.30 51.53 -65.15
N TYR A 42 43.13 52.82 -64.91
CA TYR A 42 42.00 53.56 -65.45
C TYR A 42 42.32 55.02 -65.65
N ASP A 43 41.65 55.59 -66.64
CA ASP A 43 41.79 56.99 -67.02
C ASP A 43 40.41 57.58 -67.21
N ALA A 44 40.29 58.86 -66.89
CA ALA A 44 39.08 59.65 -67.02
C ALA A 44 39.36 60.84 -67.95
N HIS A 45 38.51 61.01 -68.96
CA HIS A 45 38.48 62.23 -69.75
C HIS A 45 37.69 63.28 -68.99
N VAL A 46 38.36 64.33 -68.52
CA VAL A 46 37.74 65.40 -67.72
C VAL A 46 37.51 66.64 -68.57
N GLU A 47 36.36 67.30 -68.38
CA GLU A 47 36.04 68.56 -69.03
C GLU A 47 37.21 69.57 -68.93
N ASN A 48 37.56 70.17 -70.08
CA ASN A 48 38.64 71.16 -70.23
C ASN A 48 40.06 70.69 -69.85
N ILE A 49 40.24 69.40 -69.53
CA ILE A 49 41.55 68.79 -69.22
C ILE A 49 41.90 67.72 -70.25
N GLY A 50 40.92 66.92 -70.67
CA GLY A 50 41.12 65.74 -71.51
C GLY A 50 41.46 64.49 -70.71
N TRP A 51 42.01 63.48 -71.40
CA TRP A 51 42.54 62.24 -70.78
C TRP A 51 43.72 62.54 -69.86
N GLN A 52 43.77 61.93 -68.68
CA GLN A 52 44.75 62.23 -67.63
C GLN A 52 45.87 61.18 -67.63
N ALA A 53 47.10 61.64 -67.90
CA ALA A 53 48.30 60.79 -67.85
C ALA A 53 49.17 61.13 -66.63
N PRO A 54 49.76 60.12 -65.94
CA PRO A 54 49.59 58.68 -66.15
C PRO A 54 48.21 58.18 -65.71
N TRP A 55 47.77 57.02 -66.24
CA TRP A 55 46.54 56.36 -65.81
C TRP A 55 46.60 56.03 -64.31
N ALA A 56 45.52 56.30 -63.60
CA ALA A 56 45.36 55.93 -62.20
C ALA A 56 45.42 54.40 -62.06
N LYS A 57 45.94 53.93 -60.94
CA LYS A 57 46.02 52.50 -60.57
C LYS A 57 45.21 52.24 -59.31
N ASP A 58 44.87 50.98 -59.03
CA ASP A 58 44.13 50.51 -57.83
C ASP A 58 43.96 51.52 -56.68
N GLY A 59 42.78 52.14 -56.64
CA GLY A 59 42.34 53.04 -55.57
C GLY A 59 42.82 54.49 -55.70
N GLU A 60 43.70 54.80 -56.65
CA GLU A 60 44.10 56.17 -56.98
C GLU A 60 42.94 56.94 -57.62
N GLU A 61 42.98 58.26 -57.56
CA GLU A 61 41.91 59.06 -58.11
C GLU A 61 42.09 59.28 -59.61
N ALA A 62 41.04 59.01 -60.40
CA ALA A 62 40.92 59.49 -61.77
C ALA A 62 39.78 60.52 -61.83
N GLY A 63 40.01 61.66 -62.45
CA GLY A 63 39.10 62.80 -62.46
C GLY A 63 39.65 64.02 -61.70
N THR A 64 38.73 64.83 -61.16
CA THR A 64 39.05 65.95 -60.28
C THR A 64 38.06 66.07 -59.13
N ASP A 65 38.52 65.82 -57.90
CA ASP A 65 37.80 66.22 -56.69
C ASP A 65 37.91 67.75 -56.46
N GLY A 66 36.81 68.39 -56.08
CA GLY A 66 36.76 69.79 -55.62
C GLY A 66 36.94 70.90 -56.66
N LYS A 67 37.15 70.56 -57.95
CA LYS A 67 37.36 71.56 -59.03
C LYS A 67 36.11 71.88 -59.84
N GLY A 68 35.01 71.17 -59.60
CA GLY A 68 33.75 71.39 -60.31
C GLY A 68 33.75 70.97 -61.79
N LEU A 69 34.74 70.18 -62.22
CA LEU A 69 34.84 69.64 -63.59
C LEU A 69 34.25 68.23 -63.64
N ARG A 70 33.66 67.87 -64.78
CA ARG A 70 32.98 66.58 -64.96
C ARG A 70 33.84 65.55 -65.67
N VAL A 71 33.66 64.28 -65.32
CA VAL A 71 34.12 63.16 -66.14
C VAL A 71 33.17 63.02 -67.33
N GLU A 72 33.72 62.93 -68.53
CA GLU A 72 32.99 62.79 -69.80
C GLU A 72 33.15 61.39 -70.40
N ALA A 73 34.29 60.73 -70.15
CA ALA A 73 34.53 59.35 -70.55
C ALA A 73 35.55 58.66 -69.62
N LEU A 74 35.62 57.33 -69.68
CA LEU A 74 36.55 56.50 -68.92
C LEU A 74 37.06 55.31 -69.77
N LYS A 75 38.29 54.90 -69.50
CA LYS A 75 38.92 53.68 -70.05
C LYS A 75 39.59 52.91 -68.93
N LEU A 76 39.31 51.62 -68.81
CA LEU A 76 39.84 50.74 -67.76
C LEU A 76 40.54 49.55 -68.42
N ASN A 77 41.71 49.19 -67.93
CA ASN A 77 42.44 47.98 -68.30
C ASN A 77 42.76 47.16 -67.06
N LEU A 78 42.79 45.84 -67.22
CA LEU A 78 43.40 44.97 -66.22
C LEU A 78 44.92 44.97 -66.41
N THR A 79 45.65 44.93 -65.30
CA THR A 79 47.10 44.74 -65.29
C THR A 79 47.42 43.39 -64.68
N ASN A 80 48.36 42.67 -65.30
CA ASN A 80 48.85 41.36 -64.84
C ASN A 80 47.76 40.29 -64.65
N ALA A 81 46.60 40.43 -65.31
CA ALA A 81 45.49 39.47 -65.24
C ALA A 81 45.63 38.34 -66.28
N PRO A 82 44.92 37.20 -66.08
CA PRO A 82 44.86 36.12 -67.08
C PRO A 82 44.44 36.62 -68.47
N ALA A 83 44.92 35.98 -69.54
CA ALA A 83 44.72 36.46 -70.91
C ALA A 83 43.25 36.51 -71.35
N ASP A 84 42.38 35.70 -70.73
CA ASP A 84 40.94 35.64 -70.97
C ASP A 84 40.13 36.47 -69.96
N ALA A 85 40.78 37.09 -68.97
CA ALA A 85 40.15 37.97 -67.99
C ALA A 85 39.79 39.32 -68.62
N LYS A 86 38.63 39.85 -68.22
CA LYS A 86 38.15 41.13 -68.71
C LYS A 86 37.60 41.97 -67.58
N ILE A 87 37.92 43.27 -67.60
CA ILE A 87 37.12 44.27 -66.90
C ILE A 87 36.11 44.82 -67.88
N THR A 88 34.83 44.72 -67.52
CA THR A 88 33.72 45.24 -68.32
C THR A 88 33.03 46.35 -67.57
N TYR A 89 32.69 47.41 -68.27
CA TYR A 89 32.11 48.61 -67.66
C TYR A 89 31.19 49.33 -68.64
N GLN A 90 30.25 50.09 -68.09
CA GLN A 90 29.36 50.96 -68.84
C GLN A 90 29.18 52.28 -68.09
N ALA A 91 28.88 53.34 -68.84
CA ALA A 91 28.61 54.67 -68.32
C ALA A 91 27.16 55.06 -68.60
N HIS A 92 26.51 55.70 -67.64
CA HIS A 92 25.30 56.47 -67.85
C HIS A 92 25.69 57.89 -68.22
N VAL A 93 25.39 58.32 -69.45
CA VAL A 93 25.79 59.63 -69.97
C VAL A 93 24.58 60.54 -70.08
N GLN A 94 24.75 61.82 -69.72
CA GLN A 94 23.71 62.83 -69.82
C GLN A 94 23.04 62.82 -71.20
N ASN A 95 21.70 62.80 -71.21
CA ASN A 95 20.84 62.77 -72.41
C ASN A 95 21.00 61.53 -73.33
N ILE A 96 21.82 60.55 -72.95
CA ILE A 96 21.99 59.29 -73.69
C ILE A 96 21.45 58.12 -72.87
N GLY A 97 21.66 58.14 -71.55
CA GLY A 97 21.33 57.04 -70.67
C GLY A 97 22.50 56.05 -70.52
N TRP A 98 22.18 54.83 -70.06
CA TRP A 98 23.14 53.73 -69.97
C TRP A 98 23.59 53.31 -71.38
N GLN A 99 24.89 53.38 -71.64
CA GLN A 99 25.51 52.87 -72.85
C GLN A 99 25.78 51.36 -72.76
N ASP A 100 26.06 50.72 -73.89
CA ASP A 100 26.47 49.31 -73.93
C ASP A 100 27.73 49.05 -73.09
N TRP A 101 27.83 47.84 -72.55
CA TRP A 101 29.03 47.38 -71.85
C TRP A 101 30.22 47.33 -72.80
N VAL A 102 31.29 48.03 -72.44
CA VAL A 102 32.60 47.95 -73.09
C VAL A 102 33.57 47.15 -72.22
N GLN A 103 34.75 46.84 -72.76
CA GLN A 103 35.76 46.00 -72.10
C GLN A 103 37.16 46.54 -72.38
N ASN A 104 38.10 46.33 -71.44
CA ASN A 104 39.56 46.51 -71.58
C ASN A 104 40.01 47.61 -72.56
N GLY A 105 40.11 48.85 -72.07
CA GLY A 105 40.69 49.98 -72.78
C GLY A 105 39.75 50.66 -73.78
N ALA A 106 38.61 50.04 -74.09
CA ALA A 106 37.55 50.66 -74.87
C ALA A 106 36.90 51.82 -74.10
N GLU A 107 36.41 52.83 -74.81
CA GLU A 107 35.83 54.00 -74.17
C GLU A 107 34.40 53.74 -73.68
N ALA A 108 34.11 54.08 -72.42
CA ALA A 108 32.74 54.29 -71.94
C ALA A 108 32.54 55.79 -71.67
N GLY A 109 31.43 56.35 -72.12
CA GLY A 109 31.19 57.80 -72.08
C GLY A 109 31.19 58.45 -73.46
N THR A 110 31.52 59.74 -73.49
CA THR A 110 31.74 60.49 -74.73
C THR A 110 32.90 61.47 -74.55
N ASP A 111 33.97 61.32 -75.35
CA ASP A 111 34.94 62.39 -75.52
C ASP A 111 34.47 63.45 -76.53
N GLY A 112 34.87 64.71 -76.32
CA GLY A 112 34.67 65.81 -77.28
C GLY A 112 33.22 66.28 -77.54
N LYS A 113 32.20 65.67 -76.92
CA LYS A 113 30.77 66.01 -77.11
C LYS A 113 30.16 66.89 -76.02
N GLY A 114 30.91 67.18 -74.96
CA GLY A 114 30.45 68.02 -73.85
C GLY A 114 29.37 67.40 -72.95
N LEU A 115 29.16 66.08 -73.02
CA LEU A 115 28.20 65.36 -72.19
C LEU A 115 28.93 64.70 -71.01
N ARG A 116 28.31 64.70 -69.84
CA ARG A 116 28.91 64.16 -68.61
C ARG A 116 28.51 62.73 -68.34
N VAL A 117 29.39 61.98 -67.69
CA VAL A 117 29.06 60.71 -67.04
C VAL A 117 28.37 61.02 -65.71
N GLU A 118 27.25 60.35 -65.46
CA GLU A 118 26.42 60.53 -64.27
C GLU A 118 26.47 59.29 -63.36
N ALA A 119 26.63 58.09 -63.94
CA ALA A 119 26.81 56.84 -63.21
C ALA A 119 27.69 55.85 -63.98
N ILE A 120 28.26 54.86 -63.28
CA ILE A 120 29.05 53.77 -63.84
C ILE A 120 28.67 52.43 -63.19
N LYS A 121 28.83 51.35 -63.95
CA LYS A 121 28.79 49.97 -63.46
C LYS A 121 30.01 49.23 -63.99
N ILE A 122 30.69 48.48 -63.14
CA ILE A 122 31.94 47.77 -63.46
C ILE A 122 31.85 46.35 -62.90
N LYS A 123 32.17 45.35 -63.72
CA LYS A 123 32.24 43.94 -63.30
C LYS A 123 33.39 43.23 -64.00
N LEU A 124 33.90 42.19 -63.36
CA LEU A 124 34.93 41.31 -63.90
C LEU A 124 34.31 40.11 -64.61
N LEU A 125 34.96 39.64 -65.67
CA LEU A 125 34.68 38.38 -66.34
C LEU A 125 35.93 37.48 -66.25
N ASN A 126 35.71 36.19 -66.02
CA ASN A 126 36.77 35.17 -65.89
C ASN A 126 37.81 35.47 -64.79
N MET A 127 37.40 36.16 -63.73
CA MET A 127 38.23 36.40 -62.53
C MET A 127 37.48 35.99 -61.26
N PRO A 128 37.23 34.68 -61.04
CA PRO A 128 36.44 34.20 -59.91
C PRO A 128 37.01 34.59 -58.54
N ASP A 129 38.34 34.69 -58.45
CA ASP A 129 39.10 34.96 -57.22
C ASP A 129 39.25 36.47 -56.91
N TYR A 130 38.60 37.34 -57.69
CA TYR A 130 38.68 38.80 -57.49
C TYR A 130 37.30 39.44 -57.54
N SER A 131 37.12 40.51 -56.79
CA SER A 131 36.05 41.50 -56.97
C SER A 131 36.65 42.81 -57.48
N VAL A 132 35.83 43.58 -58.20
CA VAL A 132 36.14 44.98 -58.50
C VAL A 132 35.31 45.85 -57.58
N GLU A 133 35.98 46.69 -56.80
CA GLU A 133 35.37 47.72 -55.96
C GLU A 133 35.60 49.09 -56.60
N TYR A 134 34.57 49.93 -56.62
CA TYR A 134 34.66 51.28 -57.16
C TYR A 134 33.72 52.25 -56.45
N GLN A 135 34.08 53.52 -56.46
CA GLN A 135 33.25 54.61 -55.95
C GLN A 135 33.37 55.84 -56.86
N ALA A 136 32.34 56.67 -56.83
CA ALA A 136 32.28 57.93 -57.57
C ALA A 136 32.23 59.12 -56.60
N HIS A 137 32.95 60.18 -56.95
CA HIS A 137 32.77 61.52 -56.40
C HIS A 137 31.75 62.25 -57.25
N VAL A 138 30.55 62.50 -56.71
CA VAL A 138 29.43 63.08 -57.44
C VAL A 138 29.24 64.54 -57.04
N GLN A 139 28.94 65.39 -58.03
CA GLN A 139 28.65 66.81 -57.81
C GLN A 139 27.66 67.02 -56.66
N ASN A 140 28.00 67.91 -55.73
CA ASN A 140 27.21 68.28 -54.54
C ASN A 140 26.91 67.12 -53.56
N ILE A 141 27.48 65.93 -53.77
CA ILE A 141 27.33 64.77 -52.88
C ILE A 141 28.69 64.43 -52.25
N GLY A 142 29.77 64.52 -53.01
CA GLY A 142 31.08 64.06 -52.59
C GLY A 142 31.33 62.60 -52.95
N TRP A 143 32.31 61.97 -52.30
CA TRP A 143 32.59 60.54 -52.42
C TRP A 143 31.42 59.71 -51.88
N GLN A 144 30.85 58.86 -52.74
CA GLN A 144 29.91 57.82 -52.33
C GLN A 144 30.65 56.59 -51.80
N ASP A 145 29.93 55.72 -51.10
CA ASP A 145 30.48 54.44 -50.62
C ASP A 145 30.99 53.58 -51.78
N TRP A 146 31.97 52.73 -51.48
CA TRP A 146 32.44 51.71 -52.43
C TRP A 146 31.30 50.73 -52.75
N VAL A 147 31.03 50.58 -54.04
CA VAL A 147 30.17 49.54 -54.60
C VAL A 147 31.04 48.51 -55.31
N GLN A 148 30.48 47.36 -55.67
CA GLN A 148 31.24 46.27 -56.27
C GLN A 148 30.47 45.54 -57.37
N ASN A 149 31.21 44.92 -58.29
CA ASN A 149 30.70 43.89 -59.21
C ASN A 149 29.35 44.16 -59.89
N GLY A 150 29.21 45.32 -60.55
CA GLY A 150 28.04 45.67 -61.37
C GLY A 150 27.01 46.56 -60.68
N GLU A 151 27.19 46.81 -59.38
CA GLU A 151 26.40 47.79 -58.63
C GLU A 151 26.62 49.22 -59.13
N GLU A 152 25.66 50.11 -58.95
CA GLU A 152 25.77 51.48 -59.47
C GLU A 152 26.64 52.38 -58.58
N ALA A 153 27.64 53.04 -59.17
CA ALA A 153 28.28 54.21 -58.56
C ALA A 153 27.90 55.46 -59.36
N GLY A 154 27.50 56.54 -58.68
CA GLY A 154 26.99 57.75 -59.30
C GLY A 154 25.49 57.95 -59.08
N THR A 155 24.84 58.64 -60.02
CA THR A 155 23.40 58.90 -60.03
C THR A 155 22.83 58.90 -61.46
N ASP A 156 22.13 57.84 -61.87
CA ASP A 156 21.56 57.77 -63.23
C ASP A 156 20.26 58.61 -63.43
N SER A 157 19.67 59.13 -62.36
CA SER A 157 18.34 59.77 -62.40
C SER A 157 18.27 61.15 -61.71
N LYS A 158 19.40 61.70 -61.25
CA LYS A 158 19.45 62.98 -60.51
C LYS A 158 20.07 64.13 -61.31
N GLY A 159 20.57 63.85 -62.51
CA GLY A 159 21.24 64.83 -63.36
C GLY A 159 22.54 65.39 -62.76
N LEU A 160 23.14 64.70 -61.79
CA LEU A 160 24.42 65.08 -61.17
C LEU A 160 25.55 64.32 -61.86
N ARG A 161 26.68 65.00 -62.07
CA ARG A 161 27.83 64.42 -62.76
C ARG A 161 28.79 63.73 -61.81
N ILE A 162 29.49 62.74 -62.32
CA ILE A 162 30.72 62.24 -61.72
C ILE A 162 31.84 63.25 -61.98
N GLU A 163 32.59 63.59 -60.94
CA GLU A 163 33.75 64.48 -61.01
C GLU A 163 35.06 63.70 -60.83
N ALA A 164 35.05 62.61 -60.06
CA ALA A 164 36.18 61.68 -59.92
C ALA A 164 35.73 60.25 -59.60
N LEU A 165 36.63 59.29 -59.76
CA LEU A 165 36.43 57.85 -59.59
C LEU A 165 37.63 57.24 -58.86
N ARG A 166 37.39 56.21 -58.05
CA ARG A 166 38.42 55.29 -57.55
C ARG A 166 37.96 53.86 -57.81
N ILE A 167 38.86 53.03 -58.31
CA ILE A 167 38.59 51.65 -58.73
C ILE A 167 39.77 50.80 -58.27
N LYS A 168 39.51 49.66 -57.64
CA LYS A 168 40.55 48.72 -57.20
C LYS A 168 40.08 47.29 -57.37
N LEU A 169 41.02 46.36 -57.53
CA LEU A 169 40.72 44.94 -57.45
C LEU A 169 40.97 44.44 -56.03
N VAL A 170 40.07 43.62 -55.54
CA VAL A 170 40.19 42.98 -54.22
C VAL A 170 40.21 41.48 -54.43
N LYS A 171 41.29 40.83 -53.97
CA LYS A 171 41.41 39.36 -54.04
C LYS A 171 40.48 38.72 -53.01
N LYS A 172 39.61 37.82 -53.45
CA LYS A 172 38.77 37.00 -52.58
C LYS A 172 39.62 36.00 -51.81
N VAL A 173 39.22 35.76 -50.57
CA VAL A 173 39.78 34.69 -49.74
C VAL A 173 38.69 33.63 -49.62
N HIS A 174 38.91 32.48 -50.23
CA HIS A 174 37.99 31.35 -50.20
C HIS A 174 38.22 30.51 -48.93
N PRO A 175 37.19 29.84 -48.39
CA PRO A 175 37.39 28.93 -47.27
C PRO A 175 38.05 27.63 -47.75
N ASP A 176 39.15 27.23 -47.10
CA ASP A 176 39.76 25.91 -47.26
C ASP A 176 38.93 24.83 -46.56
N SER A 177 38.34 25.20 -45.41
CA SER A 177 37.46 24.35 -44.60
C SER A 177 36.44 25.17 -43.81
N ILE A 178 35.33 24.50 -43.49
CA ILE A 178 34.30 24.99 -42.58
C ILE A 178 34.18 23.97 -41.46
N THR A 179 34.13 24.42 -40.21
CA THR A 179 33.89 23.58 -39.04
C THR A 179 32.74 24.13 -38.21
N PHE A 180 32.06 23.27 -37.48
CA PHE A 180 31.09 23.70 -36.46
C PHE A 180 31.71 23.69 -35.07
N ASN A 181 31.08 24.41 -34.15
CA ASN A 181 31.33 24.34 -32.72
C ASN A 181 31.16 22.92 -32.14
N SER A 182 30.40 22.04 -32.80
CA SER A 182 30.36 20.61 -32.49
C SER A 182 30.11 19.75 -33.73
N SER A 183 30.71 18.55 -33.78
CA SER A 183 30.46 17.54 -34.81
C SER A 183 29.30 16.59 -34.47
N GLN A 184 28.90 16.54 -33.19
CA GLN A 184 27.75 15.77 -32.71
C GLN A 184 27.04 16.49 -31.58
N MET A 185 25.73 16.35 -31.48
CA MET A 185 24.92 16.97 -30.43
C MET A 185 23.78 16.06 -29.99
N GLY A 186 23.51 16.00 -28.69
CA GLY A 186 22.30 15.39 -28.14
C GLY A 186 21.29 16.47 -27.75
N LEU A 187 20.05 16.33 -28.21
CA LEU A 187 18.93 17.19 -27.82
C LEU A 187 17.75 16.35 -27.36
N LYS A 188 16.84 16.93 -26.58
CA LYS A 188 15.51 16.37 -26.31
C LYS A 188 14.48 17.00 -27.22
N VAL A 189 13.38 16.28 -27.49
CA VAL A 189 12.25 16.83 -28.26
C VAL A 189 11.78 18.16 -27.65
N GLY A 190 11.74 19.21 -28.47
CA GLY A 190 11.38 20.58 -28.11
C GLY A 190 12.57 21.50 -27.77
N GLU A 191 13.78 20.96 -27.57
CA GLU A 191 14.96 21.77 -27.32
C GLU A 191 15.49 22.43 -28.59
N THR A 192 16.11 23.60 -28.41
CA THR A 192 16.75 24.37 -29.47
C THR A 192 18.25 24.53 -29.19
N SER A 193 19.05 24.65 -30.23
CA SER A 193 20.47 24.99 -30.14
C SER A 193 20.92 25.76 -31.38
N THR A 194 22.17 26.23 -31.41
CA THR A 194 22.73 26.97 -32.54
C THR A 194 24.04 26.35 -32.98
N LEU A 195 24.17 26.04 -34.26
CA LEU A 195 25.42 25.62 -34.88
C LEU A 195 26.15 26.85 -35.42
N SER A 196 27.34 27.10 -34.89
CA SER A 196 28.15 28.25 -35.29
C SER A 196 29.28 27.81 -36.24
N PRO A 197 29.22 28.17 -37.55
CA PRO A 197 30.26 27.84 -38.51
C PRO A 197 31.51 28.71 -38.29
N SER A 198 32.68 28.09 -38.38
CA SER A 198 33.99 28.74 -38.40
C SER A 198 34.68 28.45 -39.73
N PHE A 199 35.29 29.48 -40.32
CA PHE A 199 35.95 29.40 -41.61
C PHE A 199 37.47 29.42 -41.42
N SER A 200 38.19 28.56 -42.13
CA SER A 200 39.65 28.63 -42.25
C SER A 200 40.03 28.87 -43.71
N PRO A 201 40.82 29.91 -44.02
CA PRO A 201 41.30 30.94 -43.09
C PRO A 201 40.17 31.85 -42.57
N SER A 202 40.35 32.43 -41.39
CA SER A 202 39.33 33.31 -40.76
C SER A 202 39.06 34.58 -41.57
N SER A 203 40.00 34.97 -42.43
CA SER A 203 39.92 36.07 -43.40
C SER A 203 39.06 35.77 -44.63
N THR A 204 38.40 34.59 -44.69
CA THR A 204 37.45 34.24 -45.75
C THR A 204 36.46 35.39 -45.99
N THR A 205 36.37 35.85 -47.24
CA THR A 205 35.59 37.05 -47.60
C THR A 205 34.12 36.76 -47.87
N ASP A 206 33.77 35.59 -48.44
CA ASP A 206 32.39 35.15 -48.62
C ASP A 206 32.01 34.09 -47.55
N LYS A 207 31.10 34.47 -46.65
CA LYS A 207 30.65 33.63 -45.52
C LYS A 207 29.21 33.13 -45.68
N ASN A 208 28.61 33.27 -46.87
CA ASN A 208 27.26 32.82 -47.12
C ASN A 208 27.19 31.28 -47.14
N LEU A 209 26.14 30.74 -46.53
CA LEU A 209 25.94 29.29 -46.34
C LEU A 209 24.52 28.88 -46.74
N ILE A 210 24.41 27.69 -47.33
CA ILE A 210 23.16 26.97 -47.52
C ILE A 210 23.06 25.90 -46.43
N TRP A 211 22.00 25.96 -45.64
CA TRP A 211 21.73 25.03 -44.55
C TRP A 211 20.75 23.92 -44.98
N ASN A 212 21.01 22.69 -44.57
CA ASN A 212 20.16 21.54 -44.85
C ASN A 212 20.10 20.59 -43.64
N SER A 213 18.93 19.99 -43.42
CA SER A 213 18.74 18.87 -42.49
C SER A 213 18.47 17.59 -43.28
N SER A 214 19.15 16.49 -42.96
CA SER A 214 18.90 15.21 -43.62
C SER A 214 17.50 14.66 -43.34
N ASP A 215 16.91 15.03 -42.20
CA ASP A 215 15.51 14.76 -41.85
C ASP A 215 14.93 15.94 -41.04
N ALA A 216 14.25 16.84 -41.76
CA ALA A 216 13.61 18.02 -41.19
C ALA A 216 12.43 17.70 -40.26
N SER A 217 11.92 16.45 -40.23
CA SER A 217 10.90 16.02 -39.26
C SER A 217 11.48 15.66 -37.88
N LYS A 218 12.81 15.47 -37.81
CA LYS A 218 13.55 15.21 -36.56
C LYS A 218 14.20 16.47 -36.03
N VAL A 219 14.89 17.19 -36.92
CA VAL A 219 15.59 18.43 -36.57
C VAL A 219 15.40 19.43 -37.69
N SER A 220 14.78 20.57 -37.41
CA SER A 220 14.76 21.69 -38.35
C SER A 220 15.99 22.58 -38.15
N VAL A 221 16.42 23.28 -39.20
CA VAL A 221 17.48 24.29 -39.17
C VAL A 221 17.03 25.52 -39.97
N ASP A 222 17.30 26.72 -39.45
CA ASP A 222 17.01 27.97 -40.15
C ASP A 222 18.23 28.53 -40.93
N THR A 223 18.11 29.73 -41.50
CA THR A 223 19.18 30.36 -42.29
C THR A 223 20.36 30.85 -41.46
N LYS A 224 20.23 30.91 -40.12
CA LYS A 224 21.27 31.36 -39.19
C LYS A 224 21.99 30.20 -38.51
N GLY A 225 21.51 28.97 -38.70
CA GLY A 225 22.04 27.78 -38.05
C GLY A 225 21.37 27.47 -36.70
N ASP A 226 20.23 28.09 -36.40
CA ASP A 226 19.41 27.76 -35.25
C ASP A 226 18.62 26.47 -35.55
N ILE A 227 18.77 25.48 -34.68
CA ILE A 227 18.19 24.15 -34.82
C ILE A 227 17.13 23.88 -33.75
N THR A 228 16.07 23.15 -34.12
CA THR A 228 15.00 22.73 -33.19
C THR A 228 14.78 21.23 -33.30
N ALA A 229 14.79 20.52 -32.17
CA ALA A 229 14.48 19.10 -32.10
C ALA A 229 12.95 18.88 -32.09
N LEU A 230 12.44 18.12 -33.05
CA LEU A 230 11.00 17.96 -33.29
C LEU A 230 10.46 16.58 -32.92
N SER A 231 11.23 15.51 -33.17
CA SER A 231 10.83 14.15 -32.79
C SER A 231 12.04 13.22 -32.63
N GLU A 232 11.85 12.11 -31.90
CA GLU A 232 12.92 11.13 -31.63
C GLU A 232 13.55 10.59 -32.91
N GLY A 233 14.89 10.48 -32.91
CA GLY A 233 15.68 10.01 -34.04
C GLY A 233 16.98 10.78 -34.21
N THR A 234 17.68 10.54 -35.31
CA THR A 234 18.94 11.23 -35.62
C THR A 234 18.80 11.95 -36.96
N SER A 235 19.27 13.20 -37.03
CA SER A 235 19.40 13.96 -38.28
C SER A 235 20.77 14.64 -38.36
N THR A 236 21.32 14.74 -39.55
CA THR A 236 22.57 15.46 -39.82
C THR A 236 22.23 16.85 -40.36
N ILE A 237 22.76 17.88 -39.71
CA ILE A 237 22.69 19.26 -40.19
C ILE A 237 23.98 19.58 -40.95
N THR A 238 23.84 20.10 -42.16
CA THR A 238 24.95 20.46 -43.05
C THR A 238 24.85 21.92 -43.44
N ALA A 239 25.97 22.65 -43.37
CA ALA A 239 26.11 23.98 -43.96
C ALA A 239 27.15 23.94 -45.08
N THR A 240 26.79 24.44 -46.26
CA THR A 240 27.64 24.44 -47.46
C THR A 240 27.87 25.86 -47.95
N SER A 241 29.13 26.26 -48.15
CA SER A 241 29.50 27.55 -48.71
C SER A 241 29.03 27.69 -50.14
N THR A 242 28.41 28.84 -50.44
CA THR A 242 27.98 29.21 -51.80
C THR A 242 29.13 29.56 -52.72
N ASP A 243 30.32 29.84 -52.18
CA ASP A 243 31.50 30.27 -52.92
C ASP A 243 32.19 29.10 -53.63
N ASN A 244 32.57 28.06 -52.87
CA ASN A 244 33.35 26.93 -53.40
C ASN A 244 32.83 25.54 -52.97
N GLY A 245 31.64 25.46 -52.37
CA GLY A 245 31.00 24.19 -52.02
C GLY A 245 31.60 23.46 -50.81
N LYS A 246 32.53 24.05 -50.07
CA LYS A 246 33.03 23.48 -48.82
C LYS A 246 31.89 23.39 -47.80
N SER A 247 31.87 22.34 -46.99
CA SER A 247 30.77 22.09 -46.04
C SER A 247 31.24 21.63 -44.68
N ALA A 248 30.47 21.97 -43.64
CA ALA A 248 30.54 21.39 -42.31
C ALA A 248 29.28 20.56 -42.03
N SER A 249 29.37 19.56 -41.15
CA SER A 249 28.21 18.76 -40.75
C SER A 249 28.23 18.42 -39.25
N CYS A 250 27.05 18.34 -38.63
CA CYS A 250 26.85 17.92 -37.24
C CYS A 250 25.75 16.87 -37.18
N VAL A 251 26.00 15.76 -36.48
CA VAL A 251 24.99 14.73 -36.23
C VAL A 251 24.23 15.07 -34.95
N VAL A 252 22.93 15.33 -35.07
CA VAL A 252 22.04 15.65 -33.96
C VAL A 252 21.19 14.42 -33.61
N THR A 253 21.35 13.92 -32.40
CA THR A 253 20.54 12.82 -31.86
C THR A 253 19.48 13.37 -30.92
N VAL A 254 18.22 13.16 -31.28
CA VAL A 254 17.06 13.60 -30.52
C VAL A 254 16.53 12.44 -29.68
N THR A 255 16.51 12.65 -28.38
CA THR A 255 15.95 11.73 -27.39
C THR A 255 14.60 12.25 -26.88
N LYS A 256 13.84 11.38 -26.21
CA LYS A 256 12.53 11.70 -25.65
C LYS A 256 12.63 12.88 -24.68
N ALA A 257 11.61 13.74 -24.67
CA ALA A 257 11.49 14.83 -23.69
C ALA A 257 11.44 14.27 -22.26
N ASP A 258 11.86 15.10 -21.29
CA ASP A 258 11.75 14.71 -19.87
C ASP A 258 10.29 14.38 -19.52
N PRO A 259 10.06 13.35 -18.68
CA PRO A 259 8.76 13.06 -18.15
C PRO A 259 8.18 14.28 -17.43
N LYS A 260 6.89 14.51 -17.65
CA LYS A 260 6.14 15.61 -17.02
C LYS A 260 4.88 15.07 -16.39
N LEU A 261 4.40 15.75 -15.36
CA LEU A 261 3.10 15.47 -14.78
C LEU A 261 2.02 16.36 -15.40
N GLN A 262 0.82 15.80 -15.55
CA GLN A 262 -0.39 16.57 -15.77
C GLN A 262 -1.51 16.04 -14.87
N TYR A 263 -2.27 16.91 -14.23
CA TYR A 263 -3.36 16.52 -13.33
C TYR A 263 -4.49 17.54 -13.30
N GLU A 264 -5.67 17.08 -12.93
CA GLU A 264 -6.90 17.87 -12.86
C GLU A 264 -7.74 17.42 -11.66
N ALA A 265 -8.50 18.36 -11.09
CA ALA A 265 -9.41 18.11 -9.98
C ALA A 265 -10.86 18.38 -10.42
N HIS A 266 -11.79 17.56 -9.93
CA HIS A 266 -13.22 17.83 -9.93
C HIS A 266 -13.58 18.54 -8.64
N VAL A 267 -14.06 19.78 -8.74
CA VAL A 267 -14.37 20.62 -7.58
C VAL A 267 -15.88 20.82 -7.47
N GLU A 268 -16.39 20.79 -6.24
CA GLU A 268 -17.79 21.08 -5.94
C GLU A 268 -18.28 22.36 -6.66
N ASN A 269 -19.45 22.25 -7.32
CA ASN A 269 -20.11 23.33 -8.06
C ASN A 269 -19.33 23.94 -9.24
N ILE A 270 -18.12 23.46 -9.53
CA ILE A 270 -17.30 23.88 -10.68
C ILE A 270 -17.21 22.76 -11.71
N GLY A 271 -17.06 21.52 -11.26
CA GLY A 271 -16.82 20.36 -12.11
C GLY A 271 -15.33 20.12 -12.33
N TRP A 272 -14.99 19.39 -13.40
CA TRP A 272 -13.61 19.16 -13.83
C TRP A 272 -12.96 20.48 -14.30
N GLN A 273 -11.88 20.88 -13.63
CA GLN A 273 -11.05 22.01 -14.03
C GLN A 273 -10.09 21.61 -15.18
N LEU A 274 -9.49 22.61 -15.84
CA LEU A 274 -8.46 22.35 -16.84
C LEU A 274 -7.23 21.67 -16.21
N PRO A 275 -6.58 20.71 -16.90
CA PRO A 275 -5.38 20.09 -16.40
C PRO A 275 -4.23 21.08 -16.21
N VAL A 276 -3.57 20.96 -15.06
CA VAL A 276 -2.37 21.72 -14.68
C VAL A 276 -1.12 20.83 -14.74
N ASN A 277 0.06 21.44 -14.73
CA ASN A 277 1.35 20.75 -14.84
C ASN A 277 2.07 20.68 -13.48
N ASP A 278 3.28 20.10 -13.48
CA ASP A 278 4.14 19.96 -12.30
C ASP A 278 4.15 21.19 -11.36
N GLY A 279 3.66 20.99 -10.14
CA GLY A 279 3.71 21.96 -9.04
C GLY A 279 2.60 23.01 -9.03
N GLU A 280 1.80 23.09 -10.09
CA GLU A 280 0.70 24.06 -10.23
C GLU A 280 -0.51 23.67 -9.37
N GLU A 281 -1.37 24.62 -9.03
CA GLU A 281 -2.52 24.33 -8.17
C GLU A 281 -3.67 23.69 -8.94
N ALA A 282 -4.20 22.56 -8.46
CA ALA A 282 -5.49 22.01 -8.89
C ALA A 282 -6.47 22.04 -7.72
N GLY A 283 -7.69 22.54 -7.93
CA GLY A 283 -8.68 22.78 -6.89
C GLY A 283 -8.95 24.26 -6.66
N THR A 284 -9.30 24.62 -5.43
CA THR A 284 -9.51 26.00 -5.00
C THR A 284 -8.93 26.24 -3.61
N ASP A 285 -7.92 27.11 -3.49
CA ASP A 285 -7.49 27.68 -2.23
C ASP A 285 -8.41 28.86 -1.81
N GLY A 286 -8.87 28.87 -0.56
CA GLY A 286 -9.59 30.00 0.04
C GLY A 286 -11.06 30.20 -0.35
N GLN A 287 -11.62 29.37 -1.24
CA GLN A 287 -13.01 29.50 -1.71
C GLN A 287 -14.01 28.61 -0.95
N GLY A 288 -13.52 27.72 -0.09
CA GLY A 288 -14.35 26.82 0.70
C GLY A 288 -15.04 25.71 -0.11
N LEU A 289 -14.61 25.47 -1.36
CA LEU A 289 -15.09 24.38 -2.22
C LEU A 289 -14.17 23.17 -2.08
N ARG A 290 -14.74 21.97 -2.16
CA ARG A 290 -14.02 20.71 -1.95
C ARG A 290 -13.63 20.05 -3.27
N VAL A 291 -12.50 19.35 -3.25
CA VAL A 291 -12.16 18.35 -4.27
C VAL A 291 -13.01 17.10 -4.04
N GLU A 292 -13.66 16.63 -5.09
CA GLU A 292 -14.50 15.42 -5.08
C GLU A 292 -13.85 14.27 -5.86
N ALA A 293 -13.05 14.57 -6.88
CA ALA A 293 -12.27 13.59 -7.63
C ALA A 293 -11.01 14.21 -8.24
N LEU A 294 -10.07 13.37 -8.67
CA LEU A 294 -8.85 13.78 -9.36
C LEU A 294 -8.43 12.77 -10.43
N LYS A 295 -7.74 13.26 -11.46
CA LYS A 295 -7.05 12.47 -12.49
C LYS A 295 -5.62 12.95 -12.62
N ILE A 296 -4.68 12.03 -12.60
CA ILE A 296 -3.24 12.28 -12.69
C ILE A 296 -2.65 11.39 -13.78
N ARG A 297 -1.87 11.97 -14.70
CA ARG A 297 -1.21 11.24 -15.79
C ARG A 297 0.24 11.68 -15.97
N LEU A 298 1.08 10.75 -16.40
CA LEU A 298 2.45 11.04 -16.83
C LEU A 298 2.49 11.28 -18.33
N LEU A 299 3.16 12.36 -18.73
CA LEU A 299 3.50 12.67 -20.11
C LEU A 299 4.98 12.34 -20.35
N ASN A 300 5.30 11.86 -21.55
CA ASN A 300 6.67 11.49 -21.95
C ASN A 300 7.36 10.41 -21.09
N ALA A 301 6.61 9.68 -20.26
CA ALA A 301 7.19 8.64 -19.40
C ALA A 301 7.82 7.48 -20.21
N PRO A 302 8.82 6.77 -19.63
CA PRO A 302 9.34 5.53 -20.19
C PRO A 302 8.25 4.47 -20.35
N ASN A 303 8.43 3.56 -21.31
CA ASN A 303 7.45 2.51 -21.55
C ASN A 303 7.31 1.60 -20.31
N GLY A 304 6.08 1.39 -19.85
CA GLY A 304 5.78 0.60 -18.65
C GLY A 304 5.86 1.37 -17.32
N ALA A 305 6.32 2.62 -17.33
CA ALA A 305 6.22 3.52 -16.17
C ALA A 305 4.77 4.02 -16.02
N LYS A 306 4.29 4.11 -14.78
CA LYS A 306 2.93 4.53 -14.43
C LYS A 306 2.92 5.40 -13.18
N ILE A 307 1.92 6.25 -13.04
CA ILE A 307 1.55 6.84 -11.74
C ILE A 307 0.35 6.12 -11.16
N ALA A 308 0.45 5.70 -9.89
CA ALA A 308 -0.62 5.06 -9.14
C ALA A 308 -1.10 6.00 -8.02
N TYR A 309 -2.41 6.12 -7.85
CA TYR A 309 -2.99 6.99 -6.81
C TYR A 309 -4.33 6.46 -6.30
N GLN A 310 -4.70 6.86 -5.09
CA GLN A 310 -5.99 6.54 -4.48
C GLN A 310 -6.47 7.71 -3.61
N ALA A 311 -7.77 7.76 -3.37
CA ALA A 311 -8.43 8.77 -2.54
C ALA A 311 -9.14 8.12 -1.34
N HIS A 312 -9.09 8.77 -0.19
CA HIS A 312 -9.97 8.52 0.95
C HIS A 312 -11.20 9.42 0.82
N VAL A 313 -12.36 8.83 0.58
CA VAL A 313 -13.61 9.56 0.31
C VAL A 313 -14.55 9.46 1.50
N GLN A 314 -15.23 10.56 1.82
CA GLN A 314 -16.23 10.63 2.88
C GLN A 314 -17.22 9.46 2.80
N ASN A 315 -17.44 8.78 3.92
CA ASN A 315 -18.35 7.63 4.08
C ASN A 315 -18.01 6.39 3.23
N ILE A 316 -16.90 6.38 2.51
CA ILE A 316 -16.41 5.24 1.71
C ILE A 316 -15.10 4.71 2.29
N GLY A 317 -14.21 5.60 2.73
CA GLY A 317 -12.86 5.26 3.14
C GLY A 317 -11.89 5.27 1.97
N TRP A 318 -10.77 4.57 2.11
CA TRP A 318 -9.78 4.38 1.05
C TRP A 318 -10.34 3.55 -0.11
N GLN A 319 -10.31 4.12 -1.31
CA GLN A 319 -10.60 3.40 -2.55
C GLN A 319 -9.37 2.64 -3.07
N ASP A 320 -9.59 1.75 -4.04
CA ASP A 320 -8.51 1.03 -4.73
C ASP A 320 -7.56 1.98 -5.49
N TRP A 321 -6.32 1.54 -5.69
CA TRP A 321 -5.35 2.24 -6.51
C TRP A 321 -5.80 2.28 -7.98
N VAL A 322 -5.82 3.48 -8.55
CA VAL A 322 -6.02 3.73 -9.97
C VAL A 322 -4.72 4.22 -10.62
N TYR A 323 -4.68 4.20 -11.95
CA TYR A 323 -3.46 4.49 -12.72
C TYR A 323 -3.74 5.50 -13.84
N ASP A 324 -2.74 6.32 -14.17
CA ASP A 324 -2.63 7.16 -15.38
C ASP A 324 -3.97 7.62 -16.00
N GLY A 325 -4.46 8.78 -15.58
CA GLY A 325 -5.68 9.42 -16.10
C GLY A 325 -7.00 8.82 -15.62
N SER A 326 -6.98 7.71 -14.88
CA SER A 326 -8.18 7.13 -14.25
C SER A 326 -8.70 8.00 -13.10
N GLU A 327 -10.00 7.98 -12.86
CA GLU A 327 -10.58 8.78 -11.77
C GLU A 327 -10.32 8.15 -10.39
N ALA A 328 -9.79 8.94 -9.46
CA ALA A 328 -9.84 8.66 -8.03
C ALA A 328 -10.81 9.64 -7.35
N GLY A 329 -11.60 9.18 -6.37
CA GLY A 329 -12.66 9.96 -5.75
C GLY A 329 -14.05 9.59 -6.27
N THR A 330 -14.96 10.57 -6.27
CA THR A 330 -16.31 10.43 -6.82
C THR A 330 -16.76 11.69 -7.54
N ASP A 331 -17.02 11.58 -8.83
CA ASP A 331 -17.78 12.58 -9.59
C ASP A 331 -19.31 12.41 -9.38
N GLY A 332 -20.03 13.52 -9.23
CA GLY A 332 -21.50 13.57 -9.23
C GLY A 332 -22.23 13.01 -7.99
N LYS A 333 -21.50 12.55 -6.96
CA LYS A 333 -22.09 11.98 -5.72
C LYS A 333 -22.12 12.94 -4.54
N GLY A 334 -21.52 14.13 -4.67
CA GLY A 334 -21.44 15.11 -3.58
C GLY A 334 -20.58 14.68 -2.40
N LEU A 335 -19.71 13.68 -2.58
CA LEU A 335 -18.78 13.21 -1.54
C LEU A 335 -17.41 13.83 -1.76
N ARG A 336 -16.77 14.23 -0.66
CA ARG A 336 -15.48 14.92 -0.68
C ARG A 336 -14.31 13.95 -0.55
N VAL A 337 -13.18 14.32 -1.14
CA VAL A 337 -11.88 13.70 -0.85
C VAL A 337 -11.34 14.30 0.45
N GLU A 338 -10.89 13.44 1.36
CA GLU A 338 -10.34 13.83 2.67
C GLU A 338 -8.82 13.58 2.74
N ALA A 339 -8.32 12.56 2.03
CA ALA A 339 -6.90 12.26 1.92
C ALA A 339 -6.56 11.59 0.57
N ILE A 340 -5.29 11.65 0.17
CA ILE A 340 -4.76 11.01 -1.03
C ILE A 340 -3.41 10.32 -0.76
N ARG A 341 -3.10 9.29 -1.55
CA ARG A 341 -1.77 8.67 -1.65
C ARG A 341 -1.40 8.50 -3.12
N ILE A 342 -0.17 8.85 -3.48
CA ILE A 342 0.34 8.83 -4.86
C ILE A 342 1.74 8.21 -4.87
N LYS A 343 2.00 7.26 -5.77
CA LYS A 343 3.32 6.64 -5.95
C LYS A 343 3.62 6.38 -7.42
N LEU A 344 4.90 6.39 -7.76
CA LEU A 344 5.36 5.99 -9.09
C LEU A 344 5.57 4.47 -9.19
N VAL A 345 5.34 3.92 -10.37
CA VAL A 345 5.58 2.50 -10.67
C VAL A 345 6.49 2.42 -11.89
N ASN A 346 7.58 1.65 -11.79
CA ASN A 346 8.58 1.45 -12.86
C ASN A 346 9.16 2.75 -13.44
N MET A 347 9.32 3.80 -12.62
CA MET A 347 9.84 5.09 -13.06
C MET A 347 11.21 5.40 -12.42
N PRO A 348 12.29 4.71 -12.85
CA PRO A 348 13.60 4.87 -12.24
C PRO A 348 14.12 6.31 -12.39
N GLY A 349 14.78 6.82 -11.35
CA GLY A 349 15.37 8.15 -11.34
C GLY A 349 14.41 9.30 -11.01
N TYR A 350 13.14 9.00 -10.72
CA TYR A 350 12.14 9.98 -10.32
C TYR A 350 11.39 9.54 -9.05
N SER A 351 10.91 10.54 -8.31
CA SER A 351 10.00 10.43 -7.15
C SER A 351 8.85 11.41 -7.36
N ILE A 352 7.73 11.19 -6.66
CA ILE A 352 6.58 12.10 -6.68
C ILE A 352 6.46 12.80 -5.33
N GLU A 353 6.32 14.12 -5.35
CA GLU A 353 6.00 14.94 -4.18
C GLU A 353 4.62 15.56 -4.36
N TYR A 354 3.84 15.58 -3.27
CA TYR A 354 2.51 16.20 -3.27
C TYR A 354 2.15 16.77 -1.91
N GLN A 355 1.23 17.74 -1.93
CA GLN A 355 0.64 18.32 -0.74
C GLN A 355 -0.82 18.69 -1.00
N SER A 356 -1.60 18.77 0.07
CA SER A 356 -3.01 19.14 0.06
C SER A 356 -3.27 20.40 0.88
N HIS A 357 -4.14 21.27 0.36
CA HIS A 357 -4.78 22.32 1.12
C HIS A 357 -6.04 21.76 1.78
N VAL A 358 -6.05 21.67 3.11
CA VAL A 358 -7.15 21.06 3.87
C VAL A 358 -7.99 22.14 4.56
N GLN A 359 -9.31 21.96 4.54
CA GLN A 359 -10.26 22.87 5.19
C GLN A 359 -9.84 23.20 6.63
N ASN A 360 -9.80 24.49 6.96
CA ASN A 360 -9.42 25.03 8.28
C ASN A 360 -8.00 24.68 8.77
N VAL A 361 -7.16 24.09 7.91
CA VAL A 361 -5.76 23.75 8.22
C VAL A 361 -4.82 24.54 7.31
N GLY A 362 -5.19 24.68 6.04
CA GLY A 362 -4.33 25.28 5.02
C GLY A 362 -3.49 24.26 4.28
N TRP A 363 -2.44 24.73 3.60
CA TRP A 363 -1.44 23.88 2.96
C TRP A 363 -0.66 23.07 4.00
N GLN A 364 -0.71 21.75 3.84
CA GLN A 364 0.12 20.83 4.61
C GLN A 364 1.52 20.70 3.98
N ASN A 365 2.46 20.10 4.72
CA ASN A 365 3.80 19.81 4.21
C ASN A 365 3.75 18.87 3.00
N TRP A 366 4.75 18.97 2.13
CA TRP A 366 4.99 17.99 1.07
C TRP A 366 5.25 16.60 1.65
N VAL A 367 4.61 15.60 1.06
CA VAL A 367 4.84 14.18 1.31
C VAL A 367 5.24 13.50 -0.01
N SER A 368 5.75 12.27 0.06
CA SER A 368 6.31 11.57 -1.09
C SER A 368 5.83 10.12 -1.20
N ASP A 369 5.81 9.60 -2.43
CA ASP A 369 5.80 8.15 -2.74
C ASP A 369 4.92 7.25 -1.84
N GLY A 370 3.63 7.54 -1.75
CA GLY A 370 2.63 6.72 -1.08
C GLY A 370 2.28 7.16 0.33
N ASP A 371 3.00 8.14 0.87
CA ASP A 371 2.65 8.80 2.14
C ASP A 371 1.31 9.56 2.04
N GLU A 372 0.65 9.78 3.16
CA GLU A 372 -0.66 10.40 3.15
C GLU A 372 -0.58 11.94 3.10
N ALA A 373 -1.31 12.54 2.17
CA ALA A 373 -1.63 13.98 2.18
C ALA A 373 -3.12 14.15 2.45
N GLY A 374 -3.48 14.99 3.42
CA GLY A 374 -4.86 15.24 3.84
C GLY A 374 -5.10 14.85 5.29
N THR A 375 -6.31 14.41 5.59
CA THR A 375 -6.68 13.84 6.89
C THR A 375 -7.63 12.66 6.70
N ASP A 376 -7.23 11.46 7.08
CA ASP A 376 -8.16 10.37 7.32
C ASP A 376 -8.86 10.51 8.69
N GLY A 377 -10.14 10.13 8.77
CA GLY A 377 -10.90 10.04 10.03
C GLY A 377 -11.26 11.34 10.75
N ARG A 378 -10.73 12.50 10.34
CA ARG A 378 -11.05 13.82 10.96
C ARG A 378 -12.23 14.54 10.32
N GLY A 379 -12.71 14.05 9.19
CA GLY A 379 -13.85 14.63 8.48
C GLY A 379 -13.57 15.96 7.79
N LEU A 380 -12.31 16.36 7.62
CA LEU A 380 -11.91 17.57 6.90
C LEU A 380 -11.66 17.24 5.42
N ARG A 381 -12.06 18.15 4.54
CA ARG A 381 -11.93 17.96 3.09
C ARG A 381 -10.64 18.56 2.54
N ILE A 382 -10.18 18.01 1.43
CA ILE A 382 -9.19 18.66 0.58
C ILE A 382 -9.90 19.68 -0.30
N GLU A 383 -9.31 20.87 -0.42
CA GLU A 383 -9.81 21.98 -1.26
C GLU A 383 -8.90 22.23 -2.46
N ALA A 384 -7.59 21.99 -2.33
CA ALA A 384 -6.63 22.08 -3.44
C ALA A 384 -5.44 21.12 -3.27
N LEU A 385 -4.72 20.88 -4.36
CA LEU A 385 -3.60 19.96 -4.52
C LEU A 385 -2.45 20.64 -5.24
N LYS A 386 -1.21 20.32 -4.85
CA LYS A 386 -0.01 20.53 -5.69
C LYS A 386 0.76 19.22 -5.76
N ILE A 387 1.12 18.82 -6.98
CA ILE A 387 1.77 17.54 -7.28
C ILE A 387 2.89 17.82 -8.27
N LYS A 388 4.09 17.33 -7.99
CA LYS A 388 5.25 17.54 -8.88
C LYS A 388 6.13 16.30 -8.94
N LEU A 389 6.64 16.04 -10.13
CA LEU A 389 7.68 15.05 -10.34
C LEU A 389 9.04 15.63 -9.95
N VAL A 390 9.80 14.93 -9.11
CA VAL A 390 11.15 15.32 -8.69
C VAL A 390 12.16 14.26 -9.12
N LYS A 391 13.38 14.68 -9.46
CA LYS A 391 14.47 13.71 -9.71
C LYS A 391 14.81 13.01 -8.41
N ALA A 392 14.78 11.68 -8.42
CA ALA A 392 15.07 10.89 -7.24
C ALA A 392 16.54 10.99 -6.88
N VAL A 393 16.81 11.24 -5.59
CA VAL A 393 18.14 11.08 -5.01
C VAL A 393 18.16 9.66 -4.40
N PRO A 394 18.89 8.70 -5.00
CA PRO A 394 18.90 7.33 -4.50
C PRO A 394 19.55 7.25 -3.12
N ILE A 395 19.19 6.22 -2.34
CA ILE A 395 19.94 5.87 -1.14
C ILE A 395 21.30 5.33 -1.58
N ASP A 396 22.38 5.95 -1.13
CA ASP A 396 23.74 5.48 -1.37
C ASP A 396 24.16 4.44 -0.33
N SER A 397 23.79 4.67 0.93
CA SER A 397 24.08 3.75 2.04
C SER A 397 23.03 3.83 3.16
N ILE A 398 22.95 2.72 3.91
CA ILE A 398 22.20 2.61 5.15
C ILE A 398 23.21 2.18 6.21
N ALA A 399 23.15 2.76 7.40
CA ALA A 399 23.89 2.34 8.57
C ALA A 399 22.94 2.18 9.76
N LEU A 400 23.21 1.23 10.66
CA LEU A 400 22.49 1.12 11.93
C LEU A 400 23.31 1.84 13.00
N ASP A 401 22.71 2.83 13.64
CA ASP A 401 23.36 3.60 14.70
C ASP A 401 23.21 2.91 16.05
N ASN A 402 24.35 2.68 16.71
CA ASN A 402 24.48 2.09 18.03
C ASN A 402 23.59 0.85 18.32
N PRO A 403 23.62 -0.20 17.46
CA PRO A 403 22.85 -1.41 17.73
C PRO A 403 23.35 -2.10 19.02
N PRO A 404 22.47 -2.54 19.93
CA PRO A 404 22.90 -3.26 21.11
C PRO A 404 23.54 -4.60 20.72
N ALA A 405 24.69 -4.91 21.30
CA ALA A 405 25.34 -6.20 21.10
C ALA A 405 24.55 -7.34 21.75
N THR A 406 23.84 -7.04 22.85
CA THR A 406 23.09 -8.01 23.65
C THR A 406 21.73 -7.47 24.09
N LEU A 407 20.79 -8.37 24.31
CA LEU A 407 19.46 -8.12 24.86
C LEU A 407 19.08 -9.30 25.75
N ASN A 408 18.28 -9.13 26.82
CA ASN A 408 17.75 -10.31 27.54
C ASN A 408 16.35 -10.67 27.02
N VAL A 409 15.93 -11.93 27.21
CA VAL A 409 14.57 -12.35 26.85
C VAL A 409 13.51 -11.50 27.56
N GLY A 410 12.61 -10.92 26.76
CA GLY A 410 11.55 -10.01 27.19
C GLY A 410 11.90 -8.54 27.07
N ASP A 411 13.19 -8.18 27.00
CA ASP A 411 13.62 -6.80 26.85
C ASP A 411 13.35 -6.31 25.42
N THR A 412 13.17 -5.00 25.28
CA THR A 412 12.99 -4.34 23.97
C THR A 412 14.02 -3.23 23.78
N ALA A 413 14.44 -3.01 22.54
CA ALA A 413 15.27 -1.87 22.16
C ALA A 413 14.82 -1.33 20.80
N SER A 414 15.25 -0.13 20.43
CA SER A 414 14.97 0.44 19.10
C SER A 414 16.26 0.58 18.31
N LEU A 415 16.24 0.13 17.05
CA LEU A 415 17.32 0.33 16.10
C LEU A 415 17.02 1.55 15.24
N ASN A 416 17.96 2.49 15.20
CA ASN A 416 17.86 3.65 14.33
C ASN A 416 18.69 3.42 13.07
N ALA A 417 18.07 3.58 11.90
CA ALA A 417 18.76 3.51 10.62
C ALA A 417 19.08 4.92 10.09
N VAL A 418 20.35 5.16 9.80
CA VAL A 418 20.85 6.39 9.19
C VAL A 418 21.00 6.16 7.69
N ILE A 419 20.30 6.97 6.90
CA ILE A 419 20.28 6.90 5.43
C ILE A 419 21.15 8.02 4.87
N LYS A 420 22.06 7.71 3.94
CA LYS A 420 22.83 8.71 3.19
C LYS A 420 22.55 8.63 1.69
N PRO A 421 22.50 9.77 0.98
CA PRO A 421 22.59 11.13 1.52
C PRO A 421 21.31 11.53 2.29
N ASP A 422 21.40 12.55 3.15
CA ASP A 422 20.27 12.97 4.00
C ASP A 422 19.06 13.50 3.20
N ASN A 423 19.28 13.89 1.94
CA ASN A 423 18.25 14.34 1.01
C ASN A 423 17.77 13.22 0.05
N ALA A 424 18.04 11.94 0.36
CA ALA A 424 17.45 10.82 -0.38
C ALA A 424 15.92 10.94 -0.40
N THR A 425 15.31 10.81 -1.58
CA THR A 425 13.88 11.11 -1.78
C THR A 425 12.95 10.01 -1.29
N ASN A 426 13.38 8.75 -1.26
CA ASN A 426 12.59 7.62 -0.73
C ASN A 426 13.36 6.93 0.40
N LYS A 427 12.97 7.24 1.64
CA LYS A 427 13.66 6.78 2.87
C LYS A 427 12.98 5.58 3.54
N GLY A 428 11.94 5.01 2.94
CA GLY A 428 11.24 3.88 3.53
C GLY A 428 12.14 2.65 3.67
N LEU A 429 12.05 1.97 4.81
CA LEU A 429 12.83 0.79 5.15
C LEU A 429 11.93 -0.40 5.45
N THR A 430 12.38 -1.58 5.00
CA THR A 430 11.85 -2.87 5.40
C THR A 430 12.79 -3.51 6.41
N TRP A 431 12.23 -3.90 7.57
CA TRP A 431 12.96 -4.56 8.64
C TRP A 431 12.69 -6.07 8.66
N THR A 432 13.73 -6.87 8.87
CA THR A 432 13.61 -8.33 8.95
C THR A 432 14.55 -8.90 10.02
N SER A 433 14.15 -10.02 10.63
CA SER A 433 14.99 -10.84 11.49
C SER A 433 15.35 -12.15 10.77
N SER A 434 16.58 -12.62 10.96
CA SER A 434 17.00 -13.94 10.47
C SER A 434 16.31 -15.10 11.20
N ASP A 435 15.86 -14.88 12.44
CA ASP A 435 15.07 -15.86 13.21
C ASP A 435 14.12 -15.13 14.17
N ASN A 436 12.85 -15.03 13.75
CA ASN A 436 11.77 -14.44 14.53
C ASN A 436 11.44 -15.23 15.82
N LYS A 437 11.98 -16.43 16.01
CA LYS A 437 11.84 -17.16 17.28
C LYS A 437 12.84 -16.67 18.32
N ILE A 438 13.97 -16.10 17.91
CA ILE A 438 15.01 -15.58 18.82
C ILE A 438 14.76 -14.10 19.10
N ILE A 439 14.52 -13.31 18.05
CA ILE A 439 14.29 -11.87 18.15
C ILE A 439 13.34 -11.42 17.04
N SER A 440 12.33 -10.63 17.40
CA SER A 440 11.44 -9.99 16.43
C SER A 440 11.84 -8.54 16.21
N VAL A 441 11.49 -7.98 15.06
CA VAL A 441 11.60 -6.56 14.74
C VAL A 441 10.30 -6.07 14.10
N ASP A 442 9.81 -4.90 14.49
CA ASP A 442 8.65 -4.27 13.86
C ASP A 442 9.06 -3.27 12.75
N ASN A 443 8.06 -2.66 12.08
CA ASN A 443 8.30 -1.74 10.96
C ASN A 443 9.03 -0.45 11.38
N SER A 444 9.07 -0.13 12.67
CA SER A 444 9.79 1.05 13.21
C SER A 444 11.24 0.74 13.58
N GLY A 445 11.67 -0.53 13.48
CA GLY A 445 12.99 -0.98 13.94
C GLY A 445 13.03 -1.30 15.44
N LYS A 446 11.87 -1.41 16.12
CA LYS A 446 11.82 -1.87 17.51
C LYS A 446 11.99 -3.38 17.57
N ILE A 447 12.98 -3.83 18.31
CA ILE A 447 13.33 -5.23 18.51
C ILE A 447 12.88 -5.74 19.87
N THR A 448 12.52 -7.02 19.96
CA THR A 448 12.14 -7.70 21.21
C THR A 448 12.84 -9.05 21.30
N GLY A 449 13.55 -9.30 22.40
CA GLY A 449 14.19 -10.59 22.66
C GLY A 449 13.16 -11.64 23.05
N ILE A 450 13.09 -12.76 22.32
CA ILE A 450 12.06 -13.80 22.49
C ILE A 450 12.65 -15.07 23.11
N ASN A 451 13.74 -15.59 22.55
CA ASN A 451 14.44 -16.75 23.09
C ASN A 451 15.93 -16.49 23.10
N LYS A 452 16.64 -17.16 24.01
CA LYS A 452 18.10 -17.17 24.00
C LYS A 452 18.63 -17.65 22.64
N GLY A 453 19.57 -16.90 22.09
CA GLY A 453 20.18 -17.24 20.81
C GLY A 453 20.85 -16.04 20.16
N ILE A 454 21.23 -16.19 18.90
CA ILE A 454 21.85 -15.13 18.11
C ILE A 454 21.05 -14.99 16.83
N ALA A 455 20.68 -13.77 16.49
CA ALA A 455 19.96 -13.46 15.26
C ALA A 455 20.40 -12.11 14.69
N THR A 456 20.28 -11.99 13.37
CA THR A 456 20.65 -10.79 12.63
C THR A 456 19.40 -10.01 12.26
N ILE A 457 19.36 -8.73 12.63
CA ILE A 457 18.34 -7.79 12.18
C ILE A 457 18.88 -7.02 10.98
N THR A 458 18.06 -6.91 9.93
CA THR A 458 18.42 -6.21 8.69
C THR A 458 17.39 -5.13 8.37
N ALA A 459 17.87 -3.90 8.17
CA ALA A 459 17.14 -2.82 7.51
C ALA A 459 17.51 -2.80 6.04
N ALA A 460 16.52 -2.83 5.15
CA ALA A 460 16.70 -2.73 3.71
C ALA A 460 15.89 -1.54 3.17
N SER A 461 16.47 -0.80 2.22
CA SER A 461 15.70 0.09 1.34
C SER A 461 14.53 -0.66 0.70
N ASN A 462 13.43 0.05 0.39
CA ASN A 462 12.22 -0.56 -0.18
C ASN A 462 12.45 -1.32 -1.50
N ASP A 463 13.43 -0.90 -2.32
CA ASP A 463 13.82 -1.62 -3.53
C ASP A 463 14.82 -2.77 -3.27
N GLY A 464 15.25 -2.94 -2.03
CA GLY A 464 16.19 -3.96 -1.56
C GLY A 464 17.64 -3.73 -1.96
N SER A 465 17.97 -2.64 -2.65
CA SER A 465 19.29 -2.39 -3.26
C SER A 465 20.38 -2.06 -2.23
N LYS A 466 19.99 -1.42 -1.11
CA LYS A 466 20.85 -1.07 0.03
C LYS A 466 20.34 -1.72 1.30
N LYS A 467 21.28 -2.20 2.13
CA LYS A 467 21.00 -2.90 3.38
C LYS A 467 22.02 -2.54 4.46
N ALA A 468 21.57 -2.55 5.71
CA ALA A 468 22.41 -2.55 6.89
C ALA A 468 21.92 -3.63 7.85
N SER A 469 22.83 -4.31 8.52
CA SER A 469 22.48 -5.38 9.44
C SER A 469 23.34 -5.36 10.70
N CYS A 470 22.76 -5.76 11.82
CA CYS A 470 23.48 -6.02 13.07
C CYS A 470 23.11 -7.40 13.61
N THR A 471 24.07 -8.04 14.28
CA THR A 471 23.85 -9.32 14.95
C THR A 471 23.69 -9.06 16.43
N ILE A 472 22.62 -9.60 17.02
CA ILE A 472 22.26 -9.39 18.41
C ILE A 472 22.24 -10.74 19.12
N THR A 473 22.90 -10.80 20.28
CA THR A 473 22.86 -11.97 21.15
C THR A 473 21.76 -11.78 22.20
N VAL A 474 20.75 -12.64 22.18
CA VAL A 474 19.71 -12.67 23.20
C VAL A 474 20.13 -13.62 24.33
N ASN A 475 20.26 -13.09 25.54
CA ASN A 475 20.62 -13.83 26.76
C ASN A 475 19.37 -14.23 27.55
N ASP A 476 19.54 -15.22 28.43
CA ASP A 476 18.53 -15.54 29.43
C ASP A 476 18.28 -14.35 30.37
N ASN A 477 17.02 -14.12 30.73
CA ASN A 477 16.65 -13.23 31.82
C ASN A 477 16.19 -14.09 33.01
N PRO A 478 17.00 -14.27 34.07
CA PRO A 478 16.65 -15.12 35.21
C PRO A 478 15.30 -14.77 35.86
N ASN A 479 14.92 -13.49 35.87
CA ASN A 479 13.66 -13.01 36.45
C ASN A 479 12.42 -13.34 35.61
N ASN A 480 12.64 -13.80 34.37
CA ASN A 480 11.60 -14.12 33.40
C ASN A 480 11.45 -15.63 33.19
N ILE A 481 12.33 -16.47 33.75
CA ILE A 481 12.24 -17.92 33.60
C ILE A 481 11.07 -18.46 34.44
N VAL A 482 10.29 -19.35 33.84
CA VAL A 482 9.24 -20.11 34.50
C VAL A 482 9.73 -21.54 34.67
N THR A 483 9.64 -22.05 35.89
CA THR A 483 10.02 -23.42 36.25
C THR A 483 8.84 -24.10 36.89
N PHE A 484 8.64 -25.38 36.58
CA PHE A 484 7.64 -26.21 37.23
C PHE A 484 8.35 -27.30 38.02
N LYS A 485 7.92 -27.53 39.26
CA LYS A 485 8.48 -28.61 40.08
C LYS A 485 8.01 -29.98 39.59
N ASP A 486 6.78 -30.05 39.10
CA ASP A 486 6.18 -31.27 38.56
C ASP A 486 6.37 -31.34 37.04
N SER A 487 7.07 -32.37 36.56
CA SER A 487 7.36 -32.53 35.14
C SER A 487 6.12 -32.87 34.30
N ASN A 488 5.08 -33.47 34.90
CA ASN A 488 3.84 -33.76 34.20
C ASN A 488 3.01 -32.48 34.00
N LEU A 489 3.01 -31.59 35.00
CA LEU A 489 2.42 -30.25 34.85
C LEU A 489 3.17 -29.44 33.78
N GLU A 490 4.51 -29.44 33.82
CA GLU A 490 5.33 -28.78 32.80
C GLU A 490 5.01 -29.32 31.40
N ALA A 491 4.86 -30.63 31.25
CA ALA A 491 4.58 -31.26 29.96
C ALA A 491 3.25 -30.80 29.36
N GLU A 492 2.19 -30.67 30.17
CA GLU A 492 0.90 -30.16 29.68
C GLU A 492 0.96 -28.65 29.36
N VAL A 493 1.72 -27.86 30.14
CA VAL A 493 1.99 -26.44 29.81
C VAL A 493 2.72 -26.32 28.47
N ARG A 494 3.80 -27.08 28.28
CA ARG A 494 4.59 -27.11 27.03
C ARG A 494 3.75 -27.52 25.83
N LYS A 495 2.87 -28.50 26.00
CA LYS A 495 1.94 -28.94 24.98
C LYS A 495 0.95 -27.84 24.60
N CYS A 496 0.45 -27.08 25.58
CA CYS A 496 -0.46 -25.95 25.34
C CYS A 496 0.17 -24.87 24.45
N ILE A 497 1.46 -24.59 24.63
CA ILE A 497 2.19 -23.54 23.90
C ILE A 497 3.01 -24.08 22.72
N ASN A 498 2.91 -25.37 22.41
CA ASN A 498 3.70 -26.05 21.38
C ASN A 498 5.23 -25.82 21.50
N LYS A 499 5.76 -25.91 22.73
CA LYS A 499 7.19 -25.70 23.06
C LYS A 499 7.78 -26.92 23.80
N PRO A 500 8.07 -28.02 23.10
CA PRO A 500 8.45 -29.30 23.73
C PRO A 500 9.78 -29.26 24.47
N THR A 501 10.69 -28.34 24.12
CA THR A 501 12.04 -28.25 24.68
C THR A 501 12.45 -26.80 24.92
N GLY A 502 13.55 -26.59 25.65
CA GLY A 502 14.13 -25.28 25.93
C GLY A 502 13.49 -24.57 27.12
N THR A 503 14.10 -23.46 27.54
CA THR A 503 13.66 -22.65 28.68
C THR A 503 12.25 -22.10 28.45
N LEU A 504 11.41 -22.15 29.48
CA LEU A 504 10.13 -21.45 29.51
C LEU A 504 10.31 -20.08 30.12
N TYR A 505 9.74 -19.06 29.49
CA TYR A 505 9.72 -17.68 29.98
C TYR A 505 8.27 -17.24 30.24
N LYS A 506 8.04 -16.19 31.03
CA LYS A 506 6.68 -15.72 31.34
C LYS A 506 5.89 -15.39 30.07
N ASN A 507 6.54 -14.79 29.09
CA ASN A 507 5.91 -14.48 27.80
C ASN A 507 5.47 -15.72 27.01
N ASP A 508 6.08 -16.89 27.23
CA ASP A 508 5.62 -18.13 26.59
C ASP A 508 4.26 -18.55 27.14
N VAL A 509 4.02 -18.34 28.44
CA VAL A 509 2.86 -18.90 29.16
C VAL A 509 1.74 -17.89 29.40
N THR A 510 1.97 -16.59 29.18
CA THR A 510 0.95 -15.54 29.34
C THR A 510 -0.25 -15.71 28.40
N GLY A 511 -0.09 -16.42 27.27
CA GLY A 511 -1.18 -16.73 26.34
C GLY A 511 -2.11 -17.88 26.79
N ILE A 512 -1.74 -18.63 27.83
CA ILE A 512 -2.52 -19.78 28.29
C ILE A 512 -3.77 -19.29 29.04
N THR A 513 -4.94 -19.59 28.49
CA THR A 513 -6.24 -19.26 29.11
C THR A 513 -7.00 -20.48 29.59
N THR A 514 -6.61 -21.68 29.15
CA THR A 514 -7.17 -22.96 29.59
C THR A 514 -6.07 -23.99 29.69
N LEU A 515 -6.05 -24.74 30.79
CA LEU A 515 -5.14 -25.86 31.00
C LEU A 515 -5.94 -27.07 31.44
N ASN A 516 -5.89 -28.14 30.65
CA ASN A 516 -6.45 -29.44 31.03
C ASN A 516 -5.28 -30.41 31.28
N ALA A 517 -5.19 -30.87 32.52
CA ALA A 517 -4.21 -31.83 32.97
C ALA A 517 -4.86 -32.89 33.89
N GLU A 518 -6.01 -33.41 33.46
CA GLU A 518 -6.68 -34.55 34.09
C GLU A 518 -5.87 -35.86 33.97
N THR A 519 -5.84 -36.64 35.06
CA THR A 519 -5.21 -37.98 35.10
C THR A 519 -3.75 -37.97 34.65
N LYS A 520 -2.96 -37.02 35.16
CA LYS A 520 -1.54 -36.82 34.78
C LYS A 520 -0.55 -37.20 35.87
N ASN A 521 -1.01 -37.72 37.00
CA ASN A 521 -0.18 -37.99 38.17
C ASN A 521 0.60 -36.74 38.63
N ILE A 522 -0.06 -35.57 38.61
CA ILE A 522 0.50 -34.31 39.12
C ILE A 522 0.43 -34.30 40.64
N ASN A 523 1.52 -33.88 41.29
CA ASN A 523 1.66 -33.80 42.74
C ASN A 523 1.86 -32.34 43.22
N TYR A 524 2.55 -31.54 42.42
CA TYR A 524 2.93 -30.17 42.78
C TYR A 524 2.45 -29.16 41.75
N LEU A 525 1.95 -28.01 42.23
CA LEU A 525 1.48 -26.92 41.39
C LEU A 525 2.48 -25.75 41.28
N ASP A 526 3.68 -25.86 41.86
CA ASP A 526 4.72 -24.84 41.71
C ASP A 526 4.92 -24.45 40.23
N GLY A 527 4.91 -23.15 39.96
CA GLY A 527 5.04 -22.59 38.62
C GLY A 527 3.70 -22.20 37.99
N ILE A 528 2.58 -22.79 38.42
CA ILE A 528 1.24 -22.50 37.87
C ILE A 528 0.83 -21.04 38.10
N GLU A 529 1.35 -20.38 39.14
CA GLU A 529 1.11 -18.97 39.45
C GLU A 529 1.58 -18.02 38.33
N ASN A 530 2.43 -18.49 37.40
CA ASN A 530 2.85 -17.72 36.24
C ASN A 530 1.80 -17.71 35.11
N LEU A 531 0.76 -18.55 35.18
CA LEU A 531 -0.34 -18.61 34.21
C LEU A 531 -1.39 -17.54 34.50
N VAL A 532 -0.97 -16.28 34.61
CA VAL A 532 -1.78 -15.16 35.15
C VAL A 532 -3.09 -14.87 34.39
N ASN A 533 -3.21 -15.34 33.14
CA ASN A 533 -4.40 -15.17 32.30
C ASN A 533 -5.29 -16.41 32.24
N LEU A 534 -5.02 -17.43 33.06
CA LEU A 534 -5.77 -18.67 33.12
C LEU A 534 -7.21 -18.42 33.58
N LYS A 535 -8.17 -18.95 32.83
CA LYS A 535 -9.61 -18.84 33.10
C LYS A 535 -10.24 -20.17 33.47
N SER A 536 -9.73 -21.26 32.90
CA SER A 536 -10.24 -22.61 33.15
C SER A 536 -9.10 -23.57 33.44
N LEU A 537 -9.19 -24.26 34.58
CA LEU A 537 -8.19 -25.20 35.05
C LEU A 537 -8.86 -26.53 35.41
N TYR A 538 -8.47 -27.59 34.71
CA TYR A 538 -8.98 -28.94 34.91
C TYR A 538 -7.85 -29.84 35.41
N LEU A 539 -7.91 -30.23 36.67
CA LEU A 539 -6.93 -31.09 37.35
C LEU A 539 -7.54 -32.33 38.05
N PRO A 540 -8.69 -32.90 37.63
CA PRO A 540 -9.26 -34.04 38.33
C PRO A 540 -8.37 -35.29 38.22
N ASN A 541 -8.51 -36.21 39.18
CA ASN A 541 -7.80 -37.50 39.22
C ASN A 541 -6.25 -37.34 39.22
N ASN A 542 -5.73 -36.46 40.07
CA ASN A 542 -4.28 -36.30 40.30
C ASN A 542 -3.94 -36.60 41.78
N ASN A 543 -2.73 -36.26 42.20
CA ASN A 543 -2.25 -36.46 43.58
C ASN A 543 -1.87 -35.12 44.24
N ILE A 544 -2.64 -34.07 43.94
CA ILE A 544 -2.38 -32.70 44.42
C ILE A 544 -2.90 -32.55 45.85
N SER A 545 -2.03 -32.20 46.79
CA SER A 545 -2.43 -31.89 48.18
C SER A 545 -2.35 -30.41 48.51
N ASP A 546 -1.46 -29.67 47.84
CA ASP A 546 -1.21 -28.24 48.07
C ASP A 546 -1.66 -27.41 46.87
N ILE A 547 -2.68 -26.58 47.10
CA ILE A 547 -3.25 -25.66 46.10
C ILE A 547 -2.96 -24.19 46.42
N SER A 548 -1.97 -23.90 47.27
CA SER A 548 -1.62 -22.53 47.67
C SER A 548 -1.16 -21.64 46.51
N TYR A 549 -0.62 -22.24 45.44
CA TYR A 549 -0.17 -21.55 44.22
C TYR A 549 -1.33 -20.98 43.38
N LEU A 550 -2.55 -21.47 43.57
CA LEU A 550 -3.73 -20.98 42.83
C LEU A 550 -4.15 -19.57 43.25
N LYS A 551 -3.71 -19.09 44.43
CA LYS A 551 -4.11 -17.78 44.98
C LYS A 551 -3.77 -16.58 44.10
N ALA A 552 -2.86 -16.73 43.13
CA ALA A 552 -2.42 -15.67 42.22
C ALA A 552 -3.24 -15.63 40.91
N LEU A 553 -4.16 -16.57 40.72
CA LEU A 553 -4.89 -16.77 39.46
C LEU A 553 -6.27 -16.11 39.49
N ASP A 554 -6.30 -14.80 39.71
CA ASP A 554 -7.53 -14.03 39.92
C ASP A 554 -8.50 -14.06 38.73
N ASN A 555 -8.02 -14.44 37.54
CA ASN A 555 -8.83 -14.56 36.31
C ASN A 555 -9.59 -15.89 36.19
N LEU A 556 -9.40 -16.84 37.11
CA LEU A 556 -10.09 -18.12 37.09
C LEU A 556 -11.60 -17.97 37.19
N ARG A 557 -12.29 -18.69 36.31
CA ARG A 557 -13.76 -18.80 36.22
C ARG A 557 -14.22 -20.23 36.42
N THR A 558 -13.41 -21.19 36.00
CA THR A 558 -13.71 -22.63 36.09
C THR A 558 -12.54 -23.35 36.72
N LEU A 559 -12.81 -24.10 37.78
CA LEU A 559 -11.80 -24.87 38.50
C LEU A 559 -12.34 -26.25 38.86
N GLN A 560 -11.69 -27.30 38.35
CA GLN A 560 -11.99 -28.69 38.70
C GLN A 560 -10.77 -29.34 39.36
N LEU A 561 -10.94 -29.78 40.59
CA LEU A 561 -9.89 -30.41 41.40
C LEU A 561 -10.34 -31.76 41.99
N ASP A 562 -11.35 -32.39 41.38
CA ASP A 562 -11.95 -33.63 41.88
C ASP A 562 -10.92 -34.74 42.10
N LYS A 563 -11.15 -35.58 43.11
CA LYS A 563 -10.32 -36.77 43.39
C LYS A 563 -8.84 -36.43 43.56
N ASN A 564 -8.57 -35.39 44.34
CA ASN A 564 -7.23 -35.01 44.77
C ASN A 564 -7.15 -35.03 46.32
N PRO A 565 -5.99 -35.38 46.92
CA PRO A 565 -5.82 -35.44 48.37
C PRO A 565 -5.72 -34.05 49.06
N ILE A 566 -6.58 -33.10 48.70
CA ILE A 566 -6.58 -31.72 49.21
C ILE A 566 -7.24 -31.66 50.59
N THR A 567 -6.54 -31.10 51.57
CA THR A 567 -7.04 -30.93 52.95
C THR A 567 -7.31 -29.47 53.31
N ASP A 568 -6.60 -28.53 52.68
CA ASP A 568 -6.75 -27.09 52.88
C ASP A 568 -7.13 -26.40 51.56
N ILE A 569 -8.24 -25.67 51.58
CA ILE A 569 -8.77 -24.90 50.45
C ILE A 569 -8.78 -23.39 50.68
N SER A 570 -8.08 -22.91 51.71
CA SER A 570 -8.04 -21.49 52.09
C SER A 570 -7.56 -20.57 50.95
N SER A 571 -6.72 -21.07 50.06
CA SER A 571 -6.22 -20.33 48.89
C SER A 571 -7.30 -19.96 47.87
N LEU A 572 -8.45 -20.63 47.89
CA LEU A 572 -9.56 -20.35 46.98
C LEU A 572 -10.36 -19.10 47.38
N SER A 573 -10.23 -18.62 48.63
CA SER A 573 -11.13 -17.61 49.23
C SER A 573 -11.22 -16.28 48.47
N ASN A 574 -10.18 -15.90 47.72
CA ASN A 574 -10.11 -14.63 46.99
C ASN A 574 -10.33 -14.77 45.48
N LEU A 575 -10.59 -15.99 44.97
CA LEU A 575 -10.85 -16.24 43.54
C LEU A 575 -12.28 -15.83 43.14
N SER A 576 -12.58 -14.55 43.37
CA SER A 576 -13.91 -13.96 43.27
C SER A 576 -14.53 -13.95 41.88
N ASN A 577 -13.78 -14.33 40.84
CA ASN A 577 -14.28 -14.50 39.48
C ASN A 577 -14.76 -15.93 39.16
N LEU A 578 -14.64 -16.89 40.10
CA LEU A 578 -15.08 -18.27 39.91
C LEU A 578 -16.60 -18.35 39.70
N SER A 579 -17.01 -18.88 38.55
CA SER A 579 -18.41 -19.21 38.25
C SER A 579 -18.72 -20.70 38.42
N GLU A 580 -17.71 -21.55 38.29
CA GLU A 580 -17.84 -23.00 38.35
C GLU A 580 -16.68 -23.63 39.14
N LEU A 581 -17.03 -24.46 40.12
CA LEU A 581 -16.08 -25.08 41.03
C LEU A 581 -16.50 -26.52 41.38
N ASP A 582 -15.62 -27.47 41.04
CA ASP A 582 -15.78 -28.87 41.37
C ASP A 582 -14.65 -29.34 42.30
N LEU A 583 -15.05 -29.80 43.50
CA LEU A 583 -14.18 -30.29 44.57
C LEU A 583 -14.71 -31.64 45.10
N ASN A 584 -15.06 -32.56 44.21
CA ASN A 584 -15.61 -33.86 44.59
C ASN A 584 -14.52 -34.80 45.10
N ASP A 585 -14.82 -35.63 46.11
CA ASP A 585 -13.87 -36.57 46.73
C ASP A 585 -12.50 -35.95 47.02
N ILE A 586 -12.50 -34.81 47.73
CA ILE A 586 -11.29 -34.26 48.32
C ILE A 586 -11.20 -34.66 49.80
N LYS A 587 -10.10 -34.35 50.48
CA LYS A 587 -9.82 -34.81 51.85
C LYS A 587 -10.07 -33.74 52.90
N THR A 588 -11.00 -32.82 52.63
CA THR A 588 -11.46 -31.81 53.58
C THR A 588 -12.96 -31.92 53.84
N SER A 589 -13.38 -31.47 55.02
CA SER A 589 -14.79 -31.25 55.36
C SER A 589 -15.09 -29.77 55.63
N ASN A 590 -14.07 -28.90 55.63
CA ASN A 590 -14.23 -27.49 55.93
C ASN A 590 -14.22 -26.66 54.64
N PHE A 591 -15.41 -26.21 54.26
CA PHE A 591 -15.62 -25.42 53.04
C PHE A 591 -15.88 -23.93 53.32
N SER A 592 -15.58 -23.44 54.52
CA SER A 592 -15.79 -22.04 54.91
C SER A 592 -15.08 -21.02 54.01
N ALA A 593 -13.97 -21.41 53.38
CA ALA A 593 -13.24 -20.58 52.41
C ALA A 593 -14.11 -20.17 51.20
N LEU A 594 -15.15 -20.93 50.86
CA LEU A 594 -16.01 -20.65 49.71
C LEU A 594 -17.03 -19.53 49.95
N LYS A 595 -17.23 -19.09 51.20
CA LYS A 595 -18.29 -18.16 51.60
C LYS A 595 -18.27 -16.82 50.82
N GLY A 596 -17.09 -16.39 50.36
CA GLY A 596 -16.89 -15.14 49.60
C GLY A 596 -17.09 -15.26 48.09
N LEU A 597 -17.24 -16.46 47.53
CA LEU A 597 -17.26 -16.73 46.09
C LEU A 597 -18.66 -16.48 45.48
N THR A 598 -19.19 -15.28 45.70
CA THR A 598 -20.58 -14.89 45.37
C THR A 598 -20.93 -14.89 43.87
N THR A 599 -19.94 -15.12 43.00
CA THR A 599 -20.09 -15.26 41.55
C THR A 599 -20.40 -16.68 41.08
N LEU A 600 -20.28 -17.68 41.97
CA LEU A 600 -20.55 -19.09 41.68
C LEU A 600 -21.97 -19.31 41.18
N GLN A 601 -22.08 -20.06 40.08
CA GLN A 601 -23.31 -20.53 39.46
C GLN A 601 -23.39 -22.06 39.51
N HIS A 602 -22.25 -22.75 39.47
CA HIS A 602 -22.14 -24.19 39.60
C HIS A 602 -21.17 -24.53 40.73
N LEU A 603 -21.62 -25.35 41.67
CA LEU A 603 -20.80 -25.89 42.76
C LEU A 603 -21.07 -27.39 42.97
N SER A 604 -20.00 -28.17 42.88
CA SER A 604 -20.03 -29.63 43.02
C SER A 604 -19.09 -30.08 44.14
N LEU A 605 -19.66 -30.66 45.21
CA LEU A 605 -18.96 -31.09 46.42
C LEU A 605 -19.36 -32.53 46.85
N LEU A 606 -19.60 -33.40 45.89
CA LEU A 606 -19.93 -34.81 46.09
C LEU A 606 -18.82 -35.56 46.85
N ASP A 607 -19.20 -36.62 47.54
CA ASP A 607 -18.28 -37.60 48.15
C ASP A 607 -17.27 -36.96 49.13
N ASN A 608 -17.72 -35.91 49.82
CA ASN A 608 -16.97 -35.27 50.89
C ASN A 608 -17.54 -35.71 52.26
N ASN A 609 -16.98 -35.19 53.34
CA ASN A 609 -17.47 -35.44 54.70
C ASN A 609 -18.19 -34.21 55.28
N ILE A 610 -18.91 -33.45 54.45
CA ILE A 610 -19.51 -32.16 54.82
C ILE A 610 -20.71 -32.37 55.74
N ASN A 611 -20.76 -31.62 56.84
CA ASN A 611 -21.92 -31.53 57.72
C ASN A 611 -22.44 -30.09 57.86
N ASP A 612 -21.55 -29.09 57.79
CA ASP A 612 -21.84 -27.67 57.83
C ASP A 612 -21.78 -27.07 56.42
N ILE A 613 -22.93 -26.61 55.93
CA ILE A 613 -23.06 -25.92 54.64
C ILE A 613 -23.29 -24.42 54.79
N SER A 614 -23.04 -23.82 55.95
CA SER A 614 -23.29 -22.38 56.21
C SER A 614 -22.61 -21.43 55.22
N PHE A 615 -21.51 -21.88 54.60
CA PHE A 615 -20.79 -21.14 53.57
C PHE A 615 -21.63 -20.83 52.32
N VAL A 616 -22.67 -21.62 52.01
CA VAL A 616 -23.49 -21.41 50.81
C VAL A 616 -24.48 -20.25 50.92
N SER A 617 -24.74 -19.77 52.14
CA SER A 617 -25.82 -18.80 52.44
C SER A 617 -25.80 -17.51 51.62
N ASN A 618 -24.63 -17.09 51.13
CA ASN A 618 -24.45 -15.87 50.32
C ASN A 618 -24.15 -16.14 48.84
N LEU A 619 -24.17 -17.40 48.39
CA LEU A 619 -23.87 -17.78 47.01
C LEU A 619 -25.13 -17.65 46.13
N LEU A 620 -25.73 -16.46 46.15
CA LEU A 620 -27.08 -16.18 45.61
C LEU A 620 -27.22 -16.41 44.10
N LYS A 621 -26.10 -16.54 43.37
CA LYS A 621 -26.08 -16.81 41.93
C LYS A 621 -26.06 -18.30 41.58
N LEU A 622 -25.99 -19.19 42.57
CA LEU A 622 -26.01 -20.64 42.33
C LEU A 622 -27.27 -21.06 41.58
N GLN A 623 -27.04 -21.83 40.52
CA GLN A 623 -28.04 -22.51 39.70
C GLN A 623 -27.94 -24.03 39.89
N TYR A 624 -26.72 -24.55 40.03
CA TYR A 624 -26.43 -25.96 40.19
C TYR A 624 -25.66 -26.20 41.50
N LEU A 625 -26.23 -27.02 42.39
CA LEU A 625 -25.59 -27.38 43.65
C LEU A 625 -25.67 -28.89 43.88
N TYR A 626 -24.51 -29.55 43.90
CA TYR A 626 -24.40 -30.99 44.11
C TYR A 626 -23.65 -31.28 45.41
N LEU A 627 -24.35 -31.91 46.36
CA LEU A 627 -23.90 -32.18 47.74
C LEU A 627 -24.11 -33.65 48.12
N ASN A 628 -24.09 -34.55 47.12
CA ASN A 628 -24.35 -35.97 47.32
C ASN A 628 -23.27 -36.65 48.17
N ASN A 629 -23.62 -37.75 48.84
CA ASN A 629 -22.67 -38.57 49.60
C ASN A 629 -21.89 -37.75 50.63
N ASN A 630 -22.61 -37.06 51.51
CA ASN A 630 -22.05 -36.23 52.58
C ASN A 630 -22.71 -36.60 53.94
N LYS A 631 -22.51 -35.77 54.97
CA LYS A 631 -23.07 -35.94 56.33
C LYS A 631 -24.00 -34.80 56.71
N ILE A 632 -24.72 -34.23 55.74
CA ILE A 632 -25.57 -33.06 55.92
C ILE A 632 -26.86 -33.48 56.65
N THR A 633 -27.26 -32.65 57.60
CA THR A 633 -28.50 -32.78 58.37
C THR A 633 -29.31 -31.48 58.37
N ASP A 634 -28.63 -30.32 58.43
CA ASP A 634 -29.23 -29.00 58.39
C ASP A 634 -29.02 -28.34 57.02
N ILE A 635 -30.13 -27.96 56.39
CA ILE A 635 -30.16 -27.26 55.10
C ILE A 635 -30.77 -25.84 55.19
N SER A 636 -30.88 -25.28 56.40
CA SER A 636 -31.45 -23.95 56.65
C SER A 636 -30.82 -22.83 55.80
N TYR A 637 -29.54 -22.97 55.49
CA TYR A 637 -28.74 -22.03 54.70
C TYR A 637 -29.09 -21.99 53.21
N LEU A 638 -29.88 -22.94 52.70
CA LEU A 638 -30.31 -22.96 51.30
C LEU A 638 -31.48 -22.01 51.02
N SER A 639 -32.20 -21.56 52.06
CA SER A 639 -33.51 -20.90 51.93
C SER A 639 -33.56 -19.62 51.09
N ASN A 640 -32.41 -18.96 50.88
CA ASN A 640 -32.30 -17.72 50.09
C ASN A 640 -31.70 -17.93 48.69
N LEU A 641 -31.36 -19.17 48.30
CA LEU A 641 -30.75 -19.48 47.01
C LEU A 641 -31.80 -19.60 45.89
N ALA A 642 -32.58 -18.53 45.71
CA ALA A 642 -33.75 -18.52 44.84
C ALA A 642 -33.44 -18.80 43.35
N ASN A 643 -32.18 -18.70 42.93
CA ASN A 643 -31.75 -18.99 41.55
C ASN A 643 -31.42 -20.48 41.30
N LEU A 644 -31.49 -21.33 42.33
CA LEU A 644 -31.25 -22.77 42.16
C LEU A 644 -32.27 -23.38 41.20
N ASP A 645 -31.74 -24.04 40.18
CA ASP A 645 -32.46 -24.80 39.16
C ASP A 645 -32.30 -26.31 39.41
N ASN A 646 -31.08 -26.73 39.78
CA ASN A 646 -30.75 -28.13 40.05
C ASN A 646 -30.10 -28.29 41.42
N LEU A 647 -30.70 -29.15 42.25
CA LEU A 647 -30.23 -29.44 43.60
C LEU A 647 -30.16 -30.95 43.85
N SER A 648 -29.01 -31.41 44.32
CA SER A 648 -28.79 -32.81 44.64
C SER A 648 -28.22 -32.95 46.05
N LEU A 649 -28.97 -33.60 46.91
CA LEU A 649 -28.69 -33.82 48.34
C LEU A 649 -28.80 -35.32 48.70
N SER A 650 -28.59 -36.19 47.71
CA SER A 650 -28.71 -37.64 47.86
C SER A 650 -27.65 -38.21 48.80
N ASN A 651 -27.94 -39.34 49.44
CA ASN A 651 -27.03 -40.04 50.36
C ASN A 651 -26.51 -39.09 51.46
N ASN A 652 -27.45 -38.46 52.17
CA ASN A 652 -27.20 -37.66 53.36
C ASN A 652 -28.06 -38.20 54.51
N THR A 653 -28.27 -37.42 55.56
CA THR A 653 -29.09 -37.82 56.71
C THR A 653 -30.22 -36.84 57.00
N LEU A 654 -30.79 -36.25 55.95
CA LEU A 654 -31.85 -35.25 56.05
C LEU A 654 -33.14 -35.84 56.58
N SER A 655 -33.80 -35.11 57.48
CA SER A 655 -35.13 -35.45 58.03
C SER A 655 -36.19 -34.37 57.76
N SER A 656 -35.77 -33.15 57.39
CA SER A 656 -36.67 -32.03 57.10
C SER A 656 -36.25 -31.32 55.81
N LEU A 657 -37.27 -30.87 55.06
CA LEU A 657 -37.13 -30.14 53.80
C LEU A 657 -37.61 -28.69 53.89
N SER A 658 -38.03 -28.22 55.08
CA SER A 658 -38.67 -26.90 55.23
C SER A 658 -37.90 -25.74 54.58
N PRO A 659 -36.55 -25.69 54.59
CA PRO A 659 -35.80 -24.62 53.91
C PRO A 659 -35.96 -24.57 52.39
N LEU A 660 -36.39 -25.67 51.75
CA LEU A 660 -36.55 -25.75 50.29
C LEU A 660 -37.80 -25.05 49.78
N SER A 661 -38.80 -24.76 50.63
CA SER A 661 -40.14 -24.32 50.20
C SER A 661 -40.17 -22.97 49.46
N LYS A 662 -39.07 -22.22 49.47
CA LYS A 662 -38.91 -20.93 48.78
C LYS A 662 -38.17 -21.03 47.45
N LEU A 663 -37.64 -22.21 47.09
CA LEU A 663 -36.79 -22.41 45.92
C LEU A 663 -37.60 -22.69 44.66
N ASN A 664 -38.50 -21.77 44.33
CA ASN A 664 -39.52 -21.97 43.29
C ASN A 664 -38.95 -22.14 41.87
N ASN A 665 -37.67 -21.81 41.64
CA ASN A 665 -37.01 -21.99 40.35
C ASN A 665 -36.47 -23.42 40.13
N LEU A 666 -36.49 -24.29 41.15
CA LEU A 666 -36.02 -25.66 41.01
C LEU A 666 -36.80 -26.42 39.93
N THR A 667 -36.09 -26.98 38.97
CA THR A 667 -36.63 -27.92 37.98
C THR A 667 -36.21 -29.36 38.29
N SER A 668 -35.08 -29.55 38.98
CA SER A 668 -34.54 -30.87 39.30
C SER A 668 -34.12 -30.98 40.76
N LEU A 669 -34.66 -31.99 41.46
CA LEU A 669 -34.38 -32.23 42.87
C LEU A 669 -34.14 -33.72 43.13
N TYR A 670 -32.96 -34.03 43.66
CA TYR A 670 -32.55 -35.40 44.00
C TYR A 670 -32.29 -35.51 45.51
N LEU A 671 -33.05 -36.36 46.18
CA LEU A 671 -33.06 -36.57 47.64
C LEU A 671 -32.97 -38.06 47.99
N ILE A 672 -32.30 -38.84 47.13
CA ILE A 672 -32.18 -40.30 47.24
C ILE A 672 -31.52 -40.66 48.58
N ASN A 673 -31.95 -41.76 49.22
CA ASN A 673 -31.30 -42.33 50.40
C ASN A 673 -31.05 -41.28 51.52
N ASN A 674 -32.14 -40.78 52.09
CA ASN A 674 -32.16 -39.88 53.24
C ASN A 674 -33.11 -40.47 54.31
N LYS A 675 -33.53 -39.67 55.30
CA LYS A 675 -34.45 -40.08 56.37
C LYS A 675 -35.78 -39.32 56.31
N LEU A 676 -36.25 -38.99 55.11
CA LEU A 676 -37.43 -38.15 54.90
C LEU A 676 -38.71 -38.94 55.18
N THR A 677 -39.62 -38.31 55.92
CA THR A 677 -40.98 -38.81 56.18
C THR A 677 -42.04 -37.80 55.75
N ASP A 678 -41.75 -36.51 55.92
CA ASP A 678 -42.57 -35.38 55.49
C ASP A 678 -41.97 -34.67 54.26
N VAL A 679 -42.80 -34.48 53.24
CA VAL A 679 -42.48 -33.76 52.00
C VAL A 679 -43.34 -32.51 51.79
N SER A 680 -44.01 -32.03 52.83
CA SER A 680 -44.90 -30.85 52.82
C SER A 680 -44.26 -29.61 52.19
N ALA A 681 -42.97 -29.41 52.43
CA ALA A 681 -42.19 -28.29 51.90
C ALA A 681 -42.07 -28.27 50.37
N LEU A 682 -42.31 -29.40 49.68
CA LEU A 682 -42.21 -29.47 48.22
C LEU A 682 -43.44 -28.91 47.51
N ASN A 683 -44.56 -28.74 48.20
CA ASN A 683 -45.85 -28.37 47.61
C ASN A 683 -45.83 -27.05 46.79
N SER A 684 -44.95 -26.10 47.13
CA SER A 684 -44.80 -24.82 46.44
C SER A 684 -43.92 -24.88 45.19
N LEU A 685 -43.16 -25.97 44.97
CA LEU A 685 -42.12 -26.08 43.94
C LEU A 685 -42.67 -26.46 42.56
N SER A 686 -43.69 -25.72 42.11
CA SER A 686 -44.48 -26.02 40.91
C SER A 686 -43.69 -26.09 39.58
N ASN A 687 -42.45 -25.60 39.54
CA ASN A 687 -41.57 -25.71 38.37
C ASN A 687 -40.79 -27.03 38.29
N LEU A 688 -40.87 -27.89 39.32
CA LEU A 688 -40.19 -29.18 39.32
C LEU A 688 -40.65 -30.05 38.13
N GLN A 689 -39.65 -30.62 37.45
CA GLN A 689 -39.79 -31.54 36.33
C GLN A 689 -39.22 -32.91 36.68
N TYR A 690 -38.15 -32.96 37.48
CA TYR A 690 -37.48 -34.19 37.91
C TYR A 690 -37.40 -34.23 39.44
N LEU A 691 -38.00 -35.27 40.04
CA LEU A 691 -37.99 -35.48 41.48
C LEU A 691 -37.61 -36.93 41.81
N SER A 692 -36.50 -37.11 42.53
CA SER A 692 -36.08 -38.41 43.05
C SER A 692 -36.11 -38.41 44.57
N LEU A 693 -36.97 -39.24 45.14
CA LEU A 693 -37.22 -39.40 46.57
C LEU A 693 -37.02 -40.85 47.02
N ASN A 694 -36.35 -41.68 46.20
CA ASN A 694 -36.20 -43.09 46.51
C ASN A 694 -35.35 -43.34 47.75
N ASP A 695 -35.59 -44.50 48.37
CA ASP A 695 -34.90 -44.99 49.56
C ASP A 695 -35.03 -44.02 50.76
N ASN A 696 -36.25 -43.53 50.99
CA ASN A 696 -36.62 -42.74 52.16
C ASN A 696 -37.65 -43.49 53.02
N SER A 697 -38.35 -42.78 53.93
CA SER A 697 -39.40 -43.33 54.79
C SER A 697 -40.74 -42.59 54.59
N ILE A 698 -41.00 -42.12 53.37
CA ILE A 698 -42.20 -41.34 53.03
C ILE A 698 -43.42 -42.28 53.01
N ASN A 699 -44.51 -41.82 53.63
CA ASN A 699 -45.79 -42.55 53.63
C ASN A 699 -46.96 -41.71 53.08
N ASP A 700 -46.83 -40.38 53.10
CA ASP A 700 -47.80 -39.44 52.53
C ASP A 700 -47.15 -38.60 51.43
N ILE A 701 -47.69 -38.69 50.22
CA ILE A 701 -47.30 -37.91 49.05
C ILE A 701 -48.38 -36.92 48.62
N SER A 702 -49.39 -36.67 49.47
CA SER A 702 -50.41 -35.65 49.24
C SER A 702 -49.81 -34.26 48.93
N PRO A 703 -48.68 -33.83 49.53
CA PRO A 703 -48.09 -32.53 49.21
C PRO A 703 -47.54 -32.39 47.79
N LEU A 704 -47.34 -33.51 47.07
CA LEU A 704 -46.84 -33.46 45.69
C LEU A 704 -47.92 -33.03 44.70
N SER A 705 -49.20 -32.93 45.10
CA SER A 705 -50.32 -32.75 44.18
C SER A 705 -50.27 -31.49 43.31
N ASN A 706 -49.51 -30.47 43.71
CA ASN A 706 -49.39 -29.21 42.95
C ASN A 706 -48.18 -29.17 42.00
N LEU A 707 -47.39 -30.24 41.91
CA LEU A 707 -46.23 -30.34 41.03
C LEU A 707 -46.62 -30.65 39.58
N ASN A 708 -47.50 -29.82 39.01
CA ASN A 708 -48.14 -30.08 37.70
C ASN A 708 -47.17 -30.10 36.51
N ASN A 709 -45.91 -29.66 36.69
CA ASN A 709 -44.86 -29.73 35.68
C ASN A 709 -44.01 -31.00 35.75
N LEU A 710 -44.26 -31.87 36.73
CA LEU A 710 -43.44 -33.06 36.97
C LEU A 710 -43.56 -34.06 35.81
N ARG A 711 -42.39 -34.49 35.31
CA ARG A 711 -42.24 -35.47 34.22
C ARG A 711 -41.68 -36.79 34.73
N PHE A 712 -40.76 -36.71 35.70
CA PHE A 712 -40.11 -37.86 36.33
C PHE A 712 -40.34 -37.84 37.83
N LEU A 713 -40.88 -38.94 38.36
CA LEU A 713 -41.06 -39.15 39.80
C LEU A 713 -40.53 -40.53 40.19
N ASN A 714 -39.49 -40.55 41.03
CA ASN A 714 -39.00 -41.78 41.63
C ASN A 714 -39.31 -41.81 43.13
N LEU A 715 -40.12 -42.76 43.55
CA LEU A 715 -40.54 -43.00 44.93
C LEU A 715 -40.09 -44.39 45.43
N SER A 716 -39.22 -45.08 44.70
CA SER A 716 -38.85 -46.46 45.03
C SER A 716 -38.27 -46.59 46.44
N GLY A 717 -38.41 -47.75 47.08
CA GLY A 717 -37.83 -47.99 48.41
C GLY A 717 -38.51 -47.26 49.57
N ASN A 718 -39.56 -46.46 49.32
CA ASN A 718 -40.41 -45.91 50.38
C ASN A 718 -41.38 -46.99 50.89
N SER A 719 -40.84 -47.93 51.66
CA SER A 719 -41.51 -49.18 52.08
C SER A 719 -42.79 -49.02 52.94
N SER A 720 -43.17 -47.79 53.31
CA SER A 720 -44.43 -47.49 54.02
C SER A 720 -45.48 -46.83 53.12
N LEU A 721 -45.11 -46.39 51.92
CA LEU A 721 -46.01 -45.74 50.97
C LEU A 721 -46.98 -46.77 50.38
N ASN A 722 -48.28 -46.57 50.63
CA ASN A 722 -49.35 -47.42 50.10
C ASN A 722 -50.44 -46.63 49.35
N ASN A 723 -50.60 -45.34 49.67
CA ASN A 723 -51.60 -44.48 49.07
C ASN A 723 -50.95 -43.51 48.08
N ILE A 724 -51.37 -43.59 46.82
CA ILE A 724 -50.88 -42.74 45.73
C ILE A 724 -51.98 -41.86 45.10
N ALA A 725 -53.09 -41.62 45.82
CA ALA A 725 -54.25 -40.91 45.29
C ALA A 725 -53.96 -39.49 44.76
N SER A 726 -52.93 -38.82 45.29
CA SER A 726 -52.51 -37.49 44.85
C SER A 726 -51.80 -37.49 43.50
N ILE A 727 -51.20 -38.60 43.05
CA ILE A 727 -50.45 -38.67 41.78
C ILE A 727 -51.34 -38.34 40.57
N LYS A 728 -52.66 -38.56 40.66
CA LYS A 728 -53.62 -38.29 39.57
C LYS A 728 -53.60 -36.84 39.06
N THR A 729 -53.12 -35.88 39.87
CA THR A 729 -53.04 -34.47 39.49
C THR A 729 -51.81 -34.16 38.61
N LEU A 730 -50.81 -35.06 38.58
CA LEU A 730 -49.54 -34.91 37.88
C LEU A 730 -49.67 -35.23 36.39
N SER A 731 -50.50 -34.46 35.68
CA SER A 731 -50.90 -34.71 34.29
C SER A 731 -49.79 -34.69 33.23
N LYS A 732 -48.57 -34.25 33.57
CA LYS A 732 -47.40 -34.26 32.67
C LYS A 732 -46.41 -35.39 32.94
N LEU A 733 -46.71 -36.26 33.90
CA LEU A 733 -45.81 -37.32 34.33
C LEU A 733 -45.63 -38.34 33.20
N THR A 734 -44.39 -38.59 32.81
CA THR A 734 -44.02 -39.57 31.78
C THR A 734 -43.42 -40.82 32.39
N LEU A 735 -42.74 -40.69 33.54
CA LEU A 735 -42.16 -41.82 34.26
C LEU A 735 -42.50 -41.76 35.74
N VAL A 736 -43.01 -42.89 36.26
CA VAL A 736 -43.17 -43.12 37.69
C VAL A 736 -42.51 -44.43 38.11
N ASN A 737 -41.67 -44.37 39.14
CA ASN A 737 -41.07 -45.55 39.77
C ASN A 737 -41.62 -45.70 41.19
N LEU A 738 -42.31 -46.81 41.44
CA LEU A 738 -42.92 -47.19 42.72
C LEU A 738 -42.35 -48.51 43.24
N ASP A 739 -41.18 -48.93 42.77
CA ASP A 739 -40.55 -50.18 43.19
C ASP A 739 -40.36 -50.24 44.71
N TYR A 740 -40.50 -51.40 45.33
CA TYR A 740 -40.31 -51.60 46.78
C TYR A 740 -41.20 -50.67 47.65
N THR A 741 -42.41 -50.36 47.17
CA THR A 741 -43.46 -49.68 47.95
C THR A 741 -44.54 -50.69 48.37
N LYS A 742 -45.54 -50.23 49.15
CA LYS A 742 -46.71 -51.03 49.55
C LYS A 742 -47.98 -50.64 48.79
N VAL A 743 -47.83 -50.06 47.60
CA VAL A 743 -48.96 -49.67 46.75
C VAL A 743 -49.75 -50.90 46.30
N THR A 744 -51.07 -50.83 46.42
CA THR A 744 -52.01 -51.88 45.99
C THR A 744 -53.01 -51.38 44.95
N ASP A 745 -53.43 -50.11 45.04
CA ASP A 745 -54.40 -49.47 44.15
C ASP A 745 -53.70 -48.59 43.10
N LEU A 746 -53.81 -48.99 41.84
CA LEU A 746 -53.27 -48.28 40.68
C LEU A 746 -54.29 -47.33 40.02
N SER A 747 -55.53 -47.26 40.51
CA SER A 747 -56.57 -46.37 39.98
C SER A 747 -56.15 -44.91 39.81
N PRO A 748 -55.31 -44.31 40.68
CA PRO A 748 -54.82 -42.95 40.50
C PRO A 748 -53.96 -42.72 39.26
N LEU A 749 -53.33 -43.76 38.70
CA LEU A 749 -52.48 -43.65 37.50
C LEU A 749 -53.30 -43.58 36.21
N LYS A 750 -54.53 -44.11 36.22
CA LYS A 750 -55.42 -44.23 35.05
C LYS A 750 -55.63 -42.93 34.28
N SER A 751 -55.66 -41.79 34.99
CA SER A 751 -55.92 -40.47 34.40
C SER A 751 -54.70 -39.79 33.80
N ILE A 752 -53.50 -40.40 33.87
CA ILE A 752 -52.24 -39.78 33.46
C ILE A 752 -51.82 -40.35 32.11
N SER A 753 -52.51 -39.90 31.05
CA SER A 753 -52.31 -40.41 29.68
C SER A 753 -50.93 -40.14 29.09
N THR A 754 -50.08 -39.36 29.76
CA THR A 754 -48.70 -39.06 29.37
C THR A 754 -47.68 -40.10 29.84
N LEU A 755 -48.06 -41.03 30.71
CA LEU A 755 -47.14 -42.07 31.21
C LEU A 755 -46.65 -42.95 30.07
N THR A 756 -45.33 -43.01 29.93
CA THR A 756 -44.61 -43.90 29.00
C THR A 756 -43.92 -45.04 29.75
N THR A 757 -43.54 -44.82 31.02
CA THR A 757 -42.78 -45.79 31.80
C THR A 757 -43.33 -45.91 33.23
N ILE A 758 -43.62 -47.13 33.65
CA ILE A 758 -44.08 -47.44 35.01
C ILE A 758 -43.24 -48.59 35.56
N SER A 759 -42.71 -48.43 36.77
CA SER A 759 -42.00 -49.48 37.51
C SER A 759 -42.73 -49.81 38.80
N LEU A 760 -43.06 -51.09 38.99
CA LEU A 760 -43.88 -51.64 40.09
C LEU A 760 -43.24 -52.89 40.71
N ASN A 761 -41.92 -53.04 40.60
CA ASN A 761 -41.21 -54.21 41.13
C ASN A 761 -41.37 -54.28 42.66
N TYR A 762 -41.62 -55.48 43.19
CA TYR A 762 -41.77 -55.69 44.64
C TYR A 762 -42.81 -54.75 45.28
N THR A 763 -43.96 -54.60 44.61
CA THR A 763 -45.15 -53.95 45.17
C THR A 763 -46.15 -55.00 45.68
N ASN A 764 -47.37 -54.59 46.04
CA ASN A 764 -48.44 -55.48 46.52
C ASN A 764 -49.68 -55.39 45.61
N ILE A 765 -49.49 -55.22 44.30
CA ILE A 765 -50.57 -55.01 43.35
C ILE A 765 -51.19 -56.35 42.95
N THR A 766 -52.52 -56.40 42.89
CA THR A 766 -53.24 -57.62 42.51
C THR A 766 -53.75 -57.60 41.07
N THR A 767 -53.80 -56.42 40.44
CA THR A 767 -54.32 -56.21 39.09
C THR A 767 -53.67 -55.02 38.37
N LEU A 768 -53.59 -55.10 37.04
CA LEU A 768 -53.14 -54.03 36.14
C LEU A 768 -54.29 -53.32 35.43
N THR A 769 -55.55 -53.69 35.68
CA THR A 769 -56.73 -53.14 34.98
C THR A 769 -56.73 -51.61 34.89
N PRO A 770 -56.34 -50.83 35.92
CA PRO A 770 -56.30 -49.37 35.82
C PRO A 770 -55.34 -48.81 34.76
N LEU A 771 -54.33 -49.59 34.34
CA LEU A 771 -53.30 -49.16 33.39
C LEU A 771 -53.69 -49.42 31.93
N GLU A 772 -54.71 -50.24 31.66
CA GLU A 772 -55.11 -50.66 30.31
C GLU A 772 -55.53 -49.51 29.40
N SER A 773 -55.97 -48.38 29.97
CA SER A 773 -56.35 -47.18 29.20
C SER A 773 -55.17 -46.24 28.90
N LEU A 774 -53.95 -46.55 29.34
CA LEU A 774 -52.77 -45.70 29.14
C LEU A 774 -52.13 -45.96 27.77
N SER A 775 -52.72 -45.41 26.72
CA SER A 775 -52.28 -45.64 25.32
C SER A 775 -50.86 -45.17 24.98
N SER A 776 -50.22 -44.37 25.86
CA SER A 776 -48.85 -43.89 25.68
C SER A 776 -47.81 -44.77 26.39
N LEU A 777 -48.23 -45.77 27.17
CA LEU A 777 -47.38 -46.59 28.01
C LEU A 777 -46.56 -47.57 27.16
N THR A 778 -45.24 -47.38 27.14
CA THR A 778 -44.31 -48.21 26.35
C THR A 778 -43.57 -49.24 27.19
N ASP A 779 -43.30 -48.96 28.45
CA ASP A 779 -42.47 -49.81 29.31
C ASP A 779 -43.11 -50.02 30.69
N LEU A 780 -43.36 -51.28 31.03
CA LEU A 780 -43.90 -51.70 32.33
C LEU A 780 -42.98 -52.75 32.96
N TYR A 781 -42.39 -52.42 34.10
CA TYR A 781 -41.52 -53.31 34.86
C TYR A 781 -42.23 -53.86 36.09
N ILE A 782 -42.35 -55.19 36.17
CA ILE A 782 -43.00 -55.88 37.28
C ILE A 782 -42.21 -57.14 37.63
N VAL A 783 -41.56 -57.15 38.79
CA VAL A 783 -40.79 -58.29 39.32
C VAL A 783 -41.31 -58.71 40.68
N ASN A 784 -41.43 -60.01 40.89
CA ASN A 784 -41.71 -60.66 42.18
C ASN A 784 -42.97 -60.15 42.93
N ASP A 785 -44.08 -59.94 42.23
CA ASP A 785 -45.38 -59.70 42.87
C ASP A 785 -46.22 -60.97 42.88
N SER A 786 -46.04 -61.79 43.92
CA SER A 786 -46.80 -63.04 44.10
C SER A 786 -48.32 -62.85 44.21
N SER A 787 -48.77 -61.61 44.44
CA SER A 787 -50.19 -61.26 44.58
C SER A 787 -50.85 -60.87 43.26
N LEU A 788 -50.05 -60.65 42.20
CA LEU A 788 -50.54 -60.24 40.90
C LEU A 788 -51.20 -61.40 40.14
N ASN A 789 -52.46 -61.21 39.76
CA ASN A 789 -53.18 -62.20 38.97
C ASN A 789 -52.63 -62.28 37.54
N GLN A 790 -52.19 -63.48 37.12
CA GLN A 790 -51.68 -63.75 35.77
C GLN A 790 -52.71 -63.50 34.66
N SER A 791 -54.01 -63.64 34.94
CA SER A 791 -55.05 -63.26 33.97
C SER A 791 -55.04 -61.76 33.71
N SER A 792 -54.81 -60.94 34.75
CA SER A 792 -54.72 -59.47 34.62
C SER A 792 -53.51 -59.04 33.80
N VAL A 793 -52.38 -59.77 33.87
CA VAL A 793 -51.22 -59.53 33.00
C VAL A 793 -51.54 -59.84 31.54
N SER A 794 -52.27 -60.94 31.29
CA SER A 794 -52.66 -61.34 29.94
C SER A 794 -53.66 -60.36 29.33
N GLU A 795 -54.64 -59.90 30.11
CA GLU A 795 -55.61 -58.86 29.73
C GLU A 795 -54.92 -57.53 29.42
N PHE A 796 -53.98 -57.09 30.27
CA PHE A 796 -53.19 -55.89 30.03
C PHE A 796 -52.39 -55.97 28.72
N LYS A 797 -51.70 -57.10 28.47
CA LYS A 797 -50.94 -57.32 27.22
C LYS A 797 -51.84 -57.29 25.99
N ALA A 798 -53.09 -57.76 26.11
CA ALA A 798 -54.07 -57.68 25.03
C ALA A 798 -54.58 -56.24 24.80
N ALA A 799 -54.77 -55.46 25.88
CA ALA A 799 -55.19 -54.07 25.81
C ALA A 799 -54.11 -53.13 25.23
N LEU A 800 -52.84 -53.35 25.58
CA LEU A 800 -51.69 -52.53 25.15
C LEU A 800 -50.58 -53.42 24.54
N PRO A 801 -50.77 -53.95 23.31
CA PRO A 801 -49.81 -54.88 22.70
C PRO A 801 -48.46 -54.25 22.31
N HIS A 802 -48.37 -52.92 22.29
CA HIS A 802 -47.13 -52.18 22.04
C HIS A 802 -46.31 -51.95 23.30
N CYS A 803 -46.88 -52.16 24.49
CA CYS A 803 -46.20 -51.98 25.77
C CYS A 803 -45.30 -53.20 26.05
N SER A 804 -44.02 -52.94 26.25
CA SER A 804 -43.05 -53.92 26.72
C SER A 804 -43.28 -54.20 28.20
N VAL A 805 -43.79 -55.39 28.52
CA VAL A 805 -43.97 -55.85 29.90
C VAL A 805 -42.81 -56.77 30.28
N THR A 806 -41.91 -56.25 31.12
CA THR A 806 -40.78 -57.02 31.64
C THR A 806 -41.19 -57.66 32.96
N THR A 807 -41.34 -58.99 32.94
CA THR A 807 -41.60 -59.82 34.12
C THR A 807 -40.41 -60.73 34.37
N TYR A 808 -39.80 -60.67 35.57
CA TYR A 808 -38.78 -61.61 36.03
C TYR A 808 -39.30 -62.44 37.20
#